data_AF-A0A7K7PSB5-F1
#
_entry.id   AF-A0A7K7PSB5-F1
#
_cell.length_a   1.000
_cell.length_b   1.000
_cell.length_c   1.000
_cell.angle_alpha   90.00
_cell.angle_beta   90.00
_cell.angle_gamma   90.00
#
_symmetry.space_group_name_H-M   'P 1'
#
loop_
_entity.id
_entity.type
_entity.pdbx_description
1 polymer ?
#
loop_
_entity_poly.entity_id
_entity_poly.type
_entity_poly.pdbx_seq_one_letter_code
_entity_poly.pdbx_strand_id
1 'polypeptide(L)'
;LLPHGEGRGDAALEPGDDVHSAALELSTALRFYGAAVRSLYVTTNGIIAVNEPSSEEKYLGQFPVSFGAIAPFMADLDTTDGRGNVYYREDSSSDVLQLASDYIKRGFPETAFDPSSVVVVTWKLVAPFQAPGEDHALEEKRNTFQAVLASSDSSSYAIFLYPEDSLQFYSTYSKNGDENIPAMVGFSQASTNYYFWEKPGSYNVIANDEDSIRNLYKSSNAGKQGVWVFEIGSSSDSIVPAKISNILESVEPTEEDQEMTSKPFMSDYGSTEITQQYSTSSTDSTEEDQHLVTYSVPRLAAEDFLTTYQDVTGTPSTESFYSPQNFPTAKAPPRQFRIQQFPPQPPQVIDVEEFDETGIVFPYHTDVQQTCANNRHQCSVHAICKDYPNGFCCSCIAGYKGNGRQCVAEGSPQRVNGKVRGRIFVGNNPVPVVFENTDLHSYVVMNQGRAYTAISTIPEALGYSLLPLASIGGIIGWMFAVEQQGYKNGFSITGGEFTRQTEVTFLRNNEKLVVKQKFSGIDEHGHLTISTEMEGRIPEIPFGASVHIEPYTELYHTSSSVITSSSSREYTVTEPERDGVASTYTGAYQWRQTISFDECIHDDSLHSAPATQQLSVDSVFVLYNRDEQILRYAMSNSIGPISDGSADINRNPCYTGTHNCDTNAVCRPGTGNRFFCECSIGFRGDGNVCYDIDECSEQPGLCGSNADCNNQPGTYRCECVEGYQFAADGRTCVAVEYVVNHCQRGTHDCDIPQRAQCVYTGGSAYICTCLPGFSGDGRACEDVDECQQGHCHPDAFCYNTPGSFSCHCKAGYRGDGFRCVLGDVEKTKCQHEREVALGSGGAFFPRDIRVGHFIPQCDEHGNYLPTQCHAGSGYCWCVDRDGNEIDGTRSGPGVRPPCLSTATPPVVIGPSARPDTVPLPPGTHLLFAQSGKIEHVPLEGNNMKKNGAKALLHIPDRVVIGVAYDCVDKIVYWTDISGPSISRASLHGGEPTTIIKTDLGSPEGIAVDHLGRNIFWTDSQLDRIEVARLDGRQRRILFDTGLVNPRAIVVDPVRGNLYWTDWNREAPKIETSYMDGTNRRILVKDDLGLPNGLTFDPYSSMLCWVDAGTKRLECMNPNQLGRRKIVEGIQYPFGVTSYGKNLYYTDWRRDAVVAVDRTISLENDNFQPHKRSRLYGITTAFAQCPGGHNYCTVNNGGCTHLCLATPGGRTCRCPDNTVGVDCIERN
;
A
#
# COMPACT_ATOMS: atom_id res chain seq x y z
N LEU A 1 -9.06 41.89 15.44
CA LEU A 1 -10.27 42.10 14.60
C LEU A 1 -10.27 43.52 14.07
N LEU A 2 -10.80 43.73 12.87
CA LEU A 2 -11.24 45.03 12.35
C LEU A 2 -12.47 45.52 13.15
N PRO A 3 -12.76 46.84 13.14
CA PRO A 3 -13.96 47.40 13.77
C PRO A 3 -15.24 46.81 13.17
N HIS A 4 -16.18 46.39 14.02
CA HIS A 4 -17.42 45.69 13.66
C HIS A 4 -18.54 45.98 14.67
N GLY A 5 -19.76 45.52 14.37
CA GLY A 5 -21.00 45.75 15.12
C GLY A 5 -21.83 46.92 14.58
N GLU A 6 -23.12 46.97 14.92
CA GLU A 6 -24.10 47.95 14.41
C GLU A 6 -23.63 49.42 14.51
N GLY A 7 -22.91 49.77 15.58
CA GLY A 7 -22.30 51.10 15.77
C GLY A 7 -21.21 51.48 14.76
N ARG A 8 -20.88 50.59 13.81
CA ARG A 8 -20.01 50.83 12.65
C ARG A 8 -20.75 50.74 11.31
N GLY A 9 -22.07 50.50 11.32
CA GLY A 9 -22.90 50.33 10.11
C GLY A 9 -23.02 48.89 9.64
N ASP A 10 -22.62 47.90 10.43
CA ASP A 10 -22.77 46.49 10.10
C ASP A 10 -24.24 46.08 10.07
N ALA A 11 -24.62 45.29 9.07
CA ALA A 11 -25.83 44.48 9.15
C ALA A 11 -25.59 43.34 10.15
N ALA A 12 -26.55 43.11 11.04
CA ALA A 12 -26.62 41.88 11.83
C ALA A 12 -27.44 40.84 11.05
N LEU A 13 -27.02 39.57 11.12
CA LEU A 13 -27.85 38.45 10.70
C LEU A 13 -28.95 38.21 11.74
N GLU A 14 -30.15 37.80 11.31
CA GLU A 14 -31.24 37.44 12.22
C GLU A 14 -30.83 36.24 13.11
N PRO A 15 -31.03 36.29 14.44
CA PRO A 15 -30.66 35.20 15.33
C PRO A 15 -31.40 33.91 15.00
N GLY A 16 -30.67 32.81 14.86
CA GLY A 16 -31.24 31.51 14.54
C GLY A 16 -30.19 30.41 14.33
N ASP A 17 -30.70 29.30 13.81
CA ASP A 17 -29.97 28.12 13.37
C ASP A 17 -30.10 28.04 11.83
N ASP A 18 -29.05 27.63 11.13
CA ASP A 18 -28.95 27.55 9.65
C ASP A 18 -29.33 28.82 8.85
N VAL A 19 -29.36 30.00 9.48
CA VAL A 19 -29.75 31.25 8.83
C VAL A 19 -28.65 31.75 7.89
N HIS A 20 -29.05 32.32 6.75
CA HIS A 20 -28.16 33.00 5.81
C HIS A 20 -28.68 34.40 5.44
N SER A 21 -27.76 35.30 5.09
CA SER A 21 -28.09 36.67 4.72
C SER A 21 -28.83 36.74 3.38
N ALA A 22 -29.58 37.82 3.16
CA ALA A 22 -29.88 38.26 1.80
C ALA A 22 -28.56 38.52 1.03
N ALA A 23 -28.63 38.47 -0.31
CA ALA A 23 -27.47 38.70 -1.17
C ALA A 23 -26.84 40.08 -0.92
N LEU A 24 -25.59 40.10 -0.47
CA LEU A 24 -24.76 41.28 -0.32
C LEU A 24 -24.17 41.64 -1.69
N GLU A 25 -24.85 42.53 -2.42
CA GLU A 25 -24.39 43.09 -3.69
C GLU A 25 -23.15 43.99 -3.47
N LEU A 26 -22.02 43.64 -4.07
CA LEU A 26 -20.73 44.30 -3.91
C LEU A 26 -20.55 45.46 -4.90
N SER A 27 -20.05 46.59 -4.41
CA SER A 27 -19.64 47.74 -5.24
C SER A 27 -18.46 47.40 -6.16
N THR A 28 -17.53 46.56 -5.69
CA THR A 28 -16.39 46.03 -6.46
C THR A 28 -16.49 44.51 -6.51
N ALA A 29 -16.42 43.93 -7.71
CA ALA A 29 -16.49 42.48 -7.88
C ALA A 29 -15.29 41.76 -7.23
N LEU A 30 -15.57 40.80 -6.36
CA LEU A 30 -14.57 39.93 -5.73
C LEU A 30 -14.07 38.91 -6.76
N ARG A 31 -12.75 38.71 -6.87
CA ARG A 31 -12.19 37.62 -7.67
C ARG A 31 -12.02 36.37 -6.83
N PHE A 32 -12.57 35.25 -7.31
CA PHE A 32 -12.53 33.96 -6.60
C PHE A 32 -12.39 32.82 -7.61
N TYR A 33 -11.29 32.06 -7.54
CA TYR A 33 -10.93 31.03 -8.53
C TYR A 33 -11.12 31.52 -9.99
N GLY A 34 -10.46 32.62 -10.34
CA GLY A 34 -10.52 33.27 -11.67
C GLY A 34 -11.84 34.00 -12.00
N ALA A 35 -12.97 33.59 -11.41
CA ALA A 35 -14.29 34.16 -11.65
C ALA A 35 -14.50 35.51 -10.91
N ALA A 36 -15.37 36.36 -11.45
CA ALA A 36 -15.75 37.63 -10.85
C ALA A 36 -17.14 37.55 -10.19
N VAL A 37 -17.15 37.53 -8.87
CA VAL A 37 -18.34 37.43 -7.99
C VAL A 37 -18.87 38.82 -7.67
N ARG A 38 -20.20 38.99 -7.64
CA ARG A 38 -20.85 40.27 -7.30
C ARG A 38 -21.81 40.20 -6.12
N SER A 39 -22.27 39.01 -5.74
CA SER A 39 -23.14 38.78 -4.59
C SER A 39 -22.47 37.81 -3.63
N LEU A 40 -22.60 38.07 -2.32
CA LEU A 40 -22.15 37.17 -1.26
C LEU A 40 -23.31 36.85 -0.31
N TYR A 41 -23.27 35.67 0.30
CA TYR A 41 -24.23 35.22 1.31
C TYR A 41 -23.45 34.81 2.56
N VAL A 42 -23.80 35.35 3.72
CA VAL A 42 -23.15 35.04 5.01
C VAL A 42 -24.05 34.10 5.81
N THR A 43 -23.52 32.98 6.31
CA THR A 43 -24.27 31.99 7.11
C THR A 43 -23.95 32.08 8.61
N THR A 44 -24.84 31.56 9.46
CA THR A 44 -24.55 31.26 10.88
C THR A 44 -23.35 30.31 11.00
N ASN A 45 -23.35 29.25 10.20
CA ASN A 45 -22.41 28.11 10.18
C ASN A 45 -20.99 28.46 9.65
N GLY A 46 -20.57 29.71 9.75
CA GLY A 46 -19.18 30.14 9.55
C GLY A 46 -18.71 30.14 8.09
N ILE A 47 -19.62 30.29 7.14
CA ILE A 47 -19.34 30.31 5.69
C ILE A 47 -19.72 31.66 5.08
N ILE A 48 -18.92 32.13 4.11
CA ILE A 48 -19.33 33.13 3.12
C ILE A 48 -19.46 32.41 1.78
N ALA A 49 -20.67 32.28 1.26
CA ALA A 49 -20.94 31.67 -0.03
C ALA A 49 -20.96 32.73 -1.15
N VAL A 50 -20.42 32.38 -2.33
CA VAL A 50 -20.43 33.22 -3.54
C VAL A 50 -21.63 32.94 -4.47
N ASN A 51 -22.41 31.94 -4.10
CA ASN A 51 -23.70 31.54 -4.68
C ASN A 51 -24.68 31.31 -3.52
N GLU A 52 -25.98 31.23 -3.82
CA GLU A 52 -27.00 30.86 -2.83
C GLU A 52 -26.67 29.46 -2.24
N PRO A 53 -26.53 29.32 -0.90
CA PRO A 53 -26.08 28.08 -0.28
C PRO A 53 -27.15 26.98 -0.31
N SER A 54 -26.72 25.72 -0.32
CA SER A 54 -27.63 24.57 -0.21
C SER A 54 -28.09 24.35 1.24
N SER A 55 -29.10 23.51 1.43
CA SER A 55 -29.56 23.06 2.75
C SER A 55 -28.44 22.37 3.54
N GLU A 56 -28.34 22.69 4.83
CA GLU A 56 -27.30 22.23 5.77
C GLU A 56 -27.01 20.71 5.73
N GLU A 57 -28.06 19.88 5.73
CA GLU A 57 -28.01 18.42 5.58
C GLU A 57 -27.10 17.91 4.44
N LYS A 58 -26.78 18.76 3.45
CA LYS A 58 -25.99 18.43 2.26
C LYS A 58 -24.56 18.97 2.29
N TYR A 59 -24.15 19.72 3.32
CA TYR A 59 -22.82 20.35 3.37
C TYR A 59 -22.10 20.25 4.72
N LEU A 60 -22.79 20.11 5.86
CA LEU A 60 -22.07 19.86 7.12
C LEU A 60 -21.45 18.46 7.14
N GLY A 61 -20.23 18.38 7.70
CA GLY A 61 -19.37 17.19 7.65
C GLY A 61 -18.80 16.85 6.27
N GLN A 62 -19.17 17.57 5.20
CA GLN A 62 -18.77 17.24 3.82
C GLN A 62 -18.04 18.42 3.16
N PHE A 63 -16.75 18.25 2.87
CA PHE A 63 -15.94 19.23 2.15
C PHE A 63 -15.13 18.53 1.04
N PRO A 64 -15.08 19.06 -0.21
CA PRO A 64 -15.66 20.32 -0.68
C PRO A 64 -17.20 20.36 -0.67
N VAL A 65 -17.74 21.55 -0.40
CA VAL A 65 -19.17 21.84 -0.55
C VAL A 65 -19.50 22.18 -2.01
N SER A 66 -20.73 21.89 -2.44
CA SER A 66 -21.13 21.99 -3.86
C SER A 66 -21.30 23.42 -4.39
N PHE A 67 -21.63 24.37 -3.52
CA PHE A 67 -21.62 25.80 -3.85
C PHE A 67 -20.23 26.41 -3.61
N GLY A 68 -19.95 27.57 -4.22
CA GLY A 68 -18.69 28.26 -3.99
C GLY A 68 -18.66 28.87 -2.59
N ALA A 69 -17.63 28.57 -1.80
CA ALA A 69 -17.58 28.86 -0.36
C ALA A 69 -16.20 29.32 0.10
N ILE A 70 -16.20 30.31 0.98
CA ILE A 70 -15.06 30.78 1.77
C ILE A 70 -15.40 30.43 3.23
N ALA A 71 -14.71 29.46 3.81
CA ALA A 71 -15.00 28.90 5.13
C ALA A 71 -13.89 29.28 6.13
N PRO A 72 -14.02 30.41 6.86
CA PRO A 72 -13.11 30.75 7.97
C PRO A 72 -13.24 29.81 9.18
N PHE A 73 -14.42 29.22 9.43
CA PHE A 73 -14.65 28.21 10.48
C PHE A 73 -16.01 27.53 10.23
N MET A 74 -16.07 26.56 9.31
CA MET A 74 -17.31 25.81 9.03
C MET A 74 -17.59 24.80 10.15
N ALA A 75 -18.73 24.94 10.82
CA ALA A 75 -19.23 24.06 11.87
C ALA A 75 -20.76 24.26 12.03
N ASP A 76 -21.42 23.41 12.83
CA ASP A 76 -22.84 23.59 13.20
C ASP A 76 -22.96 24.68 14.29
N LEU A 77 -23.44 25.88 13.93
CA LEU A 77 -23.32 27.08 14.77
C LEU A 77 -24.66 27.76 15.06
N ASP A 78 -25.07 27.69 16.32
CA ASP A 78 -26.32 28.26 16.80
C ASP A 78 -26.16 29.71 17.32
N THR A 79 -27.17 30.54 17.04
CA THR A 79 -27.31 31.92 17.55
C THR A 79 -28.69 32.20 18.17
N THR A 80 -29.57 31.19 18.31
CA THR A 80 -30.91 31.31 18.91
C THR A 80 -30.90 31.80 20.36
N ASP A 81 -29.77 31.64 21.09
CA ASP A 81 -29.60 32.09 22.47
C ASP A 81 -29.57 33.63 22.63
N GLY A 82 -29.45 34.37 21.53
CA GLY A 82 -29.40 35.83 21.51
C GLY A 82 -28.15 36.45 22.16
N ARG A 83 -27.11 35.66 22.41
CA ARG A 83 -25.79 36.09 22.92
C ARG A 83 -24.75 36.14 21.80
N GLY A 84 -24.84 35.20 20.86
CA GLY A 84 -24.02 35.16 19.65
C GLY A 84 -24.67 35.87 18.47
N ASN A 85 -23.92 36.72 17.76
CA ASN A 85 -24.40 37.44 16.57
C ASN A 85 -23.37 37.35 15.44
N VAL A 86 -23.84 37.30 14.19
CA VAL A 86 -23.02 37.45 12.98
C VAL A 86 -23.22 38.84 12.39
N TYR A 87 -22.12 39.56 12.15
CA TYR A 87 -22.12 40.92 11.61
C TYR A 87 -21.41 40.98 10.25
N TYR A 88 -21.94 41.71 9.29
CA TYR A 88 -21.32 41.88 7.96
C TYR A 88 -21.51 43.29 7.37
N ARG A 89 -20.49 43.78 6.64
CA ARG A 89 -20.60 44.96 5.76
C ARG A 89 -19.58 44.93 4.62
N GLU A 90 -19.89 45.64 3.53
CA GLU A 90 -18.87 46.17 2.61
C GLU A 90 -18.39 47.54 3.15
N ASP A 91 -17.08 47.81 3.09
CA ASP A 91 -16.44 49.02 3.60
C ASP A 91 -15.41 49.55 2.58
N SER A 92 -15.44 50.86 2.34
CA SER A 92 -14.54 51.59 1.45
C SER A 92 -13.88 52.80 2.14
N SER A 93 -13.92 52.85 3.48
CA SER A 93 -13.24 53.88 4.27
C SER A 93 -11.72 53.68 4.26
N SER A 94 -10.98 54.79 4.16
CA SER A 94 -9.51 54.83 4.12
C SER A 94 -8.86 53.96 5.20
N ASP A 95 -9.39 54.06 6.42
CA ASP A 95 -8.82 53.47 7.62
C ASP A 95 -8.93 51.95 7.61
N VAL A 96 -9.98 51.41 6.99
CA VAL A 96 -10.23 49.96 6.86
C VAL A 96 -9.52 49.39 5.63
N LEU A 97 -9.53 50.12 4.51
CA LEU A 97 -8.76 49.75 3.30
C LEU A 97 -7.25 49.70 3.61
N GLN A 98 -6.72 50.69 4.33
CA GLN A 98 -5.32 50.71 4.75
C GLN A 98 -5.00 49.55 5.71
N LEU A 99 -5.84 49.30 6.72
CA LEU A 99 -5.61 48.20 7.67
C LEU A 99 -5.66 46.82 7.00
N ALA A 100 -6.51 46.63 5.98
CA ALA A 100 -6.50 45.41 5.17
C ALA A 100 -5.23 45.31 4.30
N SER A 101 -4.81 46.40 3.66
CA SER A 101 -3.57 46.47 2.88
C SER A 101 -2.33 46.19 3.74
N ASP A 102 -2.27 46.71 4.97
CA ASP A 102 -1.19 46.45 5.94
C ASP A 102 -1.10 44.97 6.36
N TYR A 103 -2.23 44.24 6.39
CA TYR A 103 -2.22 42.79 6.61
C TYR A 103 -1.75 42.02 5.36
N ILE A 104 -2.17 42.44 4.16
CA ILE A 104 -1.77 41.78 2.90
C ILE A 104 -0.28 41.96 2.63
N LYS A 105 0.25 43.19 2.77
CA LYS A 105 1.67 43.53 2.57
C LYS A 105 2.62 42.84 3.56
N ARG A 106 2.12 42.30 4.69
CA ARG A 106 2.90 41.42 5.59
C ARG A 106 3.02 39.99 5.07
N GLY A 107 1.99 39.48 4.38
CA GLY A 107 1.99 38.14 3.78
C GLY A 107 2.58 38.09 2.37
N PHE A 108 2.50 39.22 1.66
CA PHE A 108 2.93 39.40 0.27
C PHE A 108 3.70 40.73 0.14
N PRO A 109 4.95 40.82 0.63
CA PRO A 109 5.72 42.08 0.63
C PRO A 109 6.06 42.59 -0.77
N GLU A 110 6.13 41.70 -1.77
CA GLU A 110 6.43 42.02 -3.17
C GLU A 110 5.21 42.53 -3.96
N THR A 111 3.98 42.47 -3.42
CA THR A 111 2.77 42.89 -4.16
C THR A 111 2.36 44.33 -3.82
N ALA A 112 2.33 45.17 -4.86
CA ALA A 112 1.76 46.51 -4.80
C ALA A 112 0.22 46.45 -4.83
N PHE A 113 -0.38 45.88 -3.78
CA PHE A 113 -1.84 45.74 -3.64
C PHE A 113 -2.43 46.81 -2.72
N ASP A 114 -3.25 47.67 -3.31
CA ASP A 114 -4.12 48.63 -2.62
C ASP A 114 -5.59 48.26 -2.93
N PRO A 115 -6.41 47.87 -1.93
CA PRO A 115 -7.80 47.48 -2.15
C PRO A 115 -8.70 48.68 -2.42
N SER A 116 -9.67 48.51 -3.32
CA SER A 116 -10.74 49.50 -3.59
C SER A 116 -11.98 49.28 -2.73
N SER A 117 -12.21 48.05 -2.26
CA SER A 117 -13.30 47.68 -1.36
C SER A 117 -12.88 46.52 -0.45
N VAL A 118 -13.43 46.46 0.76
CA VAL A 118 -13.21 45.40 1.74
C VAL A 118 -14.54 44.94 2.34
N VAL A 119 -14.87 43.65 2.23
CA VAL A 119 -15.97 43.03 2.97
C VAL A 119 -15.45 42.53 4.31
N VAL A 120 -16.12 42.89 5.41
CA VAL A 120 -15.81 42.41 6.77
C VAL A 120 -16.97 41.56 7.26
N VAL A 121 -16.71 40.33 7.71
CA VAL A 121 -17.70 39.41 8.28
C VAL A 121 -17.17 38.87 9.61
N THR A 122 -17.96 39.01 10.68
CA THR A 122 -17.55 38.71 12.06
C THR A 122 -18.59 37.82 12.75
N TRP A 123 -18.20 36.59 13.09
CA TRP A 123 -18.97 35.72 13.97
C TRP A 123 -18.52 35.99 15.39
N LYS A 124 -19.41 36.52 16.22
CA LYS A 124 -19.09 37.00 17.57
C LYS A 124 -19.88 36.23 18.60
N LEU A 125 -19.16 35.53 19.48
CA LEU A 125 -19.70 34.71 20.57
C LEU A 125 -20.75 33.69 20.09
N VAL A 126 -20.50 33.02 18.97
CA VAL A 126 -21.38 31.97 18.41
C VAL A 126 -21.26 30.66 19.18
N ALA A 127 -22.35 29.91 19.30
CA ALA A 127 -22.43 28.65 20.05
C ALA A 127 -22.20 27.44 19.13
N PRO A 128 -21.76 26.29 19.67
CA PRO A 128 -21.95 25.01 18.98
C PRO A 128 -23.42 24.59 19.07
N PHE A 129 -23.97 23.97 18.02
CA PHE A 129 -25.28 23.32 18.10
C PHE A 129 -25.28 22.15 19.12
N GLN A 130 -26.41 21.92 19.80
CA GLN A 130 -26.62 20.79 20.70
C GLN A 130 -28.03 20.17 20.54
N ALA A 131 -28.10 18.85 20.46
CA ALA A 131 -29.36 18.11 20.55
C ALA A 131 -29.94 18.17 21.99
N PRO A 132 -31.28 18.17 22.17
CA PRO A 132 -31.90 18.36 23.47
C PRO A 132 -31.79 17.11 24.37
N GLY A 133 -30.68 16.97 25.10
CA GLY A 133 -30.49 15.88 26.06
C GLY A 133 -29.26 15.90 26.97
N GLU A 134 -28.09 16.37 26.52
CA GLU A 134 -26.81 16.09 27.21
C GLU A 134 -25.82 17.26 27.37
N ASP A 135 -24.97 17.09 28.39
CA ASP A 135 -23.81 17.86 28.88
C ASP A 135 -23.85 19.41 28.86
N HIS A 136 -24.17 19.98 30.03
CA HIS A 136 -24.06 21.41 30.35
C HIS A 136 -22.63 21.99 30.21
N ALA A 137 -21.57 21.17 30.13
CA ALA A 137 -20.19 21.68 30.04
C ALA A 137 -19.83 22.31 28.68
N LEU A 138 -20.66 22.11 27.65
CA LEU A 138 -20.55 22.78 26.34
C LEU A 138 -21.36 24.09 26.27
N GLU A 139 -22.42 24.23 27.07
CA GLU A 139 -23.36 25.37 27.03
C GLU A 139 -22.70 26.74 27.23
N GLU A 140 -21.56 26.84 27.91
CA GLU A 140 -20.86 28.10 28.16
C GLU A 140 -19.81 28.46 27.09
N LYS A 141 -19.38 27.51 26.25
CA LYS A 141 -18.31 27.75 25.27
C LYS A 141 -18.81 28.53 24.06
N ARG A 142 -18.08 29.58 23.66
CA ARG A 142 -18.43 30.42 22.50
C ARG A 142 -17.19 30.78 21.68
N ASN A 143 -17.31 30.72 20.37
CA ASN A 143 -16.24 31.08 19.44
C ASN A 143 -16.40 32.52 18.92
N THR A 144 -15.28 33.17 18.59
CA THR A 144 -15.26 34.48 17.92
C THR A 144 -14.15 34.52 16.87
N PHE A 145 -14.51 34.82 15.62
CA PHE A 145 -13.59 34.86 14.49
C PHE A 145 -14.11 35.82 13.41
N GLN A 146 -13.22 36.25 12.52
CA GLN A 146 -13.56 37.24 11.48
C GLN A 146 -12.87 36.90 10.16
N ALA A 147 -13.60 37.05 9.07
CA ALA A 147 -13.07 37.04 7.72
C ALA A 147 -13.12 38.45 7.13
N VAL A 148 -12.10 38.79 6.34
CA VAL A 148 -11.97 40.08 5.65
C VAL A 148 -11.59 39.79 4.21
N LEU A 149 -12.43 40.17 3.26
CA LEU A 149 -12.22 39.93 1.83
C LEU A 149 -11.89 41.27 1.15
N ALA A 150 -10.66 41.41 0.66
CA ALA A 150 -10.16 42.65 0.07
C ALA A 150 -10.12 42.53 -1.46
N SER A 151 -10.83 43.43 -2.14
CA SER A 151 -11.01 43.43 -3.60
C SER A 151 -10.26 44.59 -4.27
N SER A 152 -9.79 44.34 -5.49
CA SER A 152 -9.27 45.34 -6.43
C SER A 152 -9.59 44.87 -7.87
N ASP A 153 -9.45 45.75 -8.87
CA ASP A 153 -9.85 45.46 -10.26
C ASP A 153 -9.18 44.19 -10.84
N SER A 154 -7.95 43.90 -10.42
CA SER A 154 -7.10 42.83 -10.95
C SER A 154 -7.04 41.56 -10.08
N SER A 155 -7.28 41.68 -8.78
CA SER A 155 -6.91 40.67 -7.78
C SER A 155 -7.75 40.77 -6.51
N SER A 156 -7.80 39.70 -5.71
CA SER A 156 -8.52 39.68 -4.42
C SER A 156 -7.86 38.76 -3.41
N TYR A 157 -7.92 39.16 -2.14
CA TYR A 157 -7.30 38.47 -1.00
C TYR A 157 -8.32 38.21 0.11
N ALA A 158 -8.19 37.07 0.79
CA ALA A 158 -8.91 36.77 2.03
C ALA A 158 -7.95 36.85 3.22
N ILE A 159 -8.43 37.42 4.32
CA ILE A 159 -7.73 37.45 5.61
C ILE A 159 -8.64 36.82 6.66
N PHE A 160 -8.20 35.76 7.33
CA PHE A 160 -8.88 35.19 8.49
C PHE A 160 -8.17 35.63 9.78
N LEU A 161 -8.97 35.99 10.78
CA LEU A 161 -8.53 36.59 12.03
C LEU A 161 -9.14 35.87 13.24
N TYR A 162 -8.30 35.16 13.97
CA TYR A 162 -8.62 34.44 15.21
C TYR A 162 -7.88 35.09 16.39
N PRO A 163 -8.55 35.91 17.23
CA PRO A 163 -7.91 36.49 18.40
C PRO A 163 -7.40 35.44 19.42
N GLU A 164 -6.52 35.87 20.31
CA GLU A 164 -6.11 35.09 21.48
C GLU A 164 -7.35 34.67 22.30
N ASP A 165 -7.36 33.41 22.76
CA ASP A 165 -8.45 32.75 23.52
C ASP A 165 -9.86 32.82 22.89
N SER A 166 -9.96 33.09 21.58
CA SER A 166 -11.25 33.28 20.89
C SER A 166 -11.92 32.00 20.37
N LEU A 167 -11.20 30.88 20.38
CA LEU A 167 -11.72 29.56 20.00
C LEU A 167 -11.74 28.67 21.26
N GLN A 168 -12.95 28.34 21.72
CA GLN A 168 -13.22 27.60 22.95
C GLN A 168 -13.74 26.17 22.67
N PHE A 169 -14.26 25.94 21.47
CA PHE A 169 -14.59 24.62 20.92
C PHE A 169 -14.05 24.48 19.49
N TYR A 170 -13.84 23.24 19.07
CA TYR A 170 -13.17 22.90 17.80
C TYR A 170 -13.95 21.85 16.98
N SER A 171 -15.09 21.38 17.50
CA SER A 171 -15.95 20.36 16.94
C SER A 171 -17.40 20.57 17.41
N THR A 172 -18.38 20.05 16.64
CA THR A 172 -19.82 20.22 16.86
C THR A 172 -20.56 18.91 16.53
N TYR A 173 -21.65 18.62 17.24
CA TYR A 173 -22.45 17.42 16.98
C TYR A 173 -23.24 17.51 15.66
N SER A 174 -23.58 16.35 15.08
CA SER A 174 -24.47 16.28 13.91
C SER A 174 -25.94 16.25 14.32
N LYS A 175 -26.78 17.10 13.71
CA LYS A 175 -28.25 17.00 13.78
C LYS A 175 -28.81 15.64 13.35
N ASN A 176 -28.03 14.82 12.63
CA ASN A 176 -28.44 13.53 12.07
C ASN A 176 -27.80 12.28 12.73
N GLY A 177 -27.03 12.40 13.80
CA GLY A 177 -26.49 11.24 14.53
C GLY A 177 -25.45 11.56 15.61
N ASP A 178 -25.16 10.58 16.48
CA ASP A 178 -24.36 10.73 17.71
C ASP A 178 -22.84 10.97 17.50
N GLU A 179 -22.42 11.41 16.31
CA GLU A 179 -21.02 11.67 15.97
C GLU A 179 -20.66 13.17 16.09
N ASN A 180 -19.45 13.44 16.59
CA ASN A 180 -18.91 14.79 16.79
C ASN A 180 -17.97 15.17 15.63
N ILE A 181 -18.35 16.18 14.86
CA ILE A 181 -17.70 16.60 13.61
C ILE A 181 -16.68 17.71 13.90
N PRO A 182 -15.40 17.59 13.50
CA PRO A 182 -14.43 18.68 13.62
C PRO A 182 -14.77 19.84 12.70
N ALA A 183 -14.55 21.07 13.17
CA ALA A 183 -14.70 22.25 12.34
C ALA A 183 -13.71 22.23 11.16
N MET A 184 -14.06 22.89 10.05
CA MET A 184 -13.25 22.92 8.84
C MET A 184 -12.95 24.36 8.39
N VAL A 185 -11.72 24.60 7.92
CA VAL A 185 -11.29 25.90 7.38
C VAL A 185 -10.77 25.69 5.96
N GLY A 186 -11.23 26.48 4.99
CA GLY A 186 -10.87 26.27 3.59
C GLY A 186 -11.62 27.14 2.58
N PHE A 187 -11.44 26.80 1.31
CA PHE A 187 -12.07 27.43 0.16
C PHE A 187 -12.59 26.36 -0.80
N SER A 188 -13.82 26.47 -1.29
CA SER A 188 -14.42 25.60 -2.32
C SER A 188 -14.88 26.44 -3.51
N GLN A 189 -14.57 26.01 -4.73
CA GLN A 189 -15.18 26.55 -5.95
C GLN A 189 -16.52 25.83 -6.19
N ALA A 190 -17.52 26.56 -6.71
CA ALA A 190 -18.81 25.96 -7.05
C ALA A 190 -18.65 24.82 -8.07
N SER A 191 -19.48 23.78 -7.93
CA SER A 191 -19.62 22.74 -8.94
C SER A 191 -20.15 23.32 -10.25
N THR A 192 -19.78 22.72 -11.37
CA THR A 192 -20.28 23.10 -12.70
C THR A 192 -21.18 21.99 -13.24
N ASN A 193 -22.49 22.22 -13.13
CA ASN A 193 -23.51 21.35 -13.72
C ASN A 193 -23.58 21.52 -15.24
N TYR A 194 -23.12 20.50 -15.95
CA TYR A 194 -23.45 20.28 -17.35
C TYR A 194 -24.74 19.47 -17.43
N TYR A 195 -25.41 19.48 -18.58
CA TYR A 195 -26.79 18.98 -18.79
C TYR A 195 -27.12 17.55 -18.28
N PHE A 196 -26.11 16.72 -17.97
CA PHE A 196 -26.27 15.38 -17.40
C PHE A 196 -25.25 15.00 -16.32
N TRP A 197 -24.29 15.88 -15.97
CA TRP A 197 -23.18 15.56 -15.05
C TRP A 197 -22.70 16.80 -14.27
N GLU A 198 -22.44 16.62 -12.98
CA GLU A 198 -21.89 17.64 -12.09
C GLU A 198 -20.36 17.51 -12.02
N LYS A 199 -19.62 18.54 -12.46
CA LYS A 199 -18.16 18.59 -12.26
C LYS A 199 -17.86 19.25 -10.90
N PRO A 200 -17.18 18.57 -9.95
CA PRO A 200 -16.77 19.21 -8.70
C PRO A 200 -15.77 20.34 -8.97
N GLY A 201 -15.89 21.44 -8.20
CA GLY A 201 -14.98 22.58 -8.27
C GLY A 201 -13.63 22.31 -7.57
N SER A 202 -12.62 23.12 -7.89
CA SER A 202 -11.34 23.10 -7.17
C SER A 202 -11.52 23.57 -5.72
N TYR A 203 -10.81 22.95 -4.78
CA TYR A 203 -10.91 23.29 -3.36
C TYR A 203 -9.55 23.28 -2.66
N ASN A 204 -9.47 23.95 -1.52
CA ASN A 204 -8.28 24.02 -0.66
C ASN A 204 -8.72 23.89 0.81
N VAL A 205 -8.13 22.92 1.54
CA VAL A 205 -8.34 22.74 2.98
C VAL A 205 -7.14 23.31 3.72
N ILE A 206 -7.39 24.12 4.75
CA ILE A 206 -6.38 24.73 5.63
C ILE A 206 -6.27 23.96 6.94
N ALA A 207 -7.40 23.55 7.51
CA ALA A 207 -7.50 22.74 8.72
C ALA A 207 -8.83 21.97 8.74
N ASN A 208 -8.82 20.73 9.23
CA ASN A 208 -10.00 19.85 9.31
C ASN A 208 -9.92 18.79 10.44
N ASP A 209 -9.04 19.00 11.41
CA ASP A 209 -8.86 18.18 12.61
C ASP A 209 -8.71 19.08 13.85
N GLU A 210 -9.02 18.55 15.04
CA GLU A 210 -9.06 19.37 16.26
C GLU A 210 -7.72 20.04 16.59
N ASP A 211 -6.58 19.40 16.38
CA ASP A 211 -5.28 20.02 16.72
C ASP A 211 -4.88 21.08 15.69
N SER A 212 -5.15 20.89 14.40
CA SER A 212 -4.96 21.94 13.39
C SER A 212 -5.87 23.15 13.65
N ILE A 213 -7.15 22.92 13.96
CA ILE A 213 -8.12 23.98 14.28
C ILE A 213 -7.72 24.73 15.57
N ARG A 214 -7.31 24.00 16.61
CA ARG A 214 -6.81 24.55 17.89
C ARG A 214 -5.55 25.41 17.74
N ASN A 215 -4.78 25.21 16.67
CA ASN A 215 -3.57 26.00 16.39
C ASN A 215 -3.84 27.29 15.59
N LEU A 216 -5.04 27.52 15.05
CA LEU A 216 -5.35 28.68 14.18
C LEU A 216 -5.06 30.06 14.82
N TYR A 217 -5.24 30.21 16.13
CA TYR A 217 -4.91 31.46 16.85
C TYR A 217 -3.42 31.55 17.25
N LYS A 218 -2.68 30.43 17.24
CA LYS A 218 -1.28 30.35 17.67
C LYS A 218 -0.28 30.53 16.53
N SER A 219 -0.64 30.07 15.33
CA SER A 219 0.18 30.18 14.13
C SER A 219 -0.34 31.26 13.16
N SER A 220 0.37 31.44 12.05
CA SER A 220 0.13 32.49 11.05
C SER A 220 0.96 32.21 9.80
N ASN A 221 0.49 32.66 8.63
CA ASN A 221 1.30 32.74 7.40
C ASN A 221 1.71 34.18 7.02
N ALA A 222 1.34 35.17 7.84
CA ALA A 222 1.59 36.60 7.62
C ALA A 222 2.32 37.29 8.80
N GLY A 223 3.13 36.52 9.53
CA GLY A 223 4.05 37.03 10.57
C GLY A 223 3.38 37.57 11.84
N LYS A 224 2.12 37.23 12.10
CA LYS A 224 1.41 37.64 13.33
C LYS A 224 0.38 36.59 13.74
N GLN A 225 0.53 36.04 14.94
CA GLN A 225 -0.33 34.97 15.47
C GLN A 225 -1.82 35.28 15.30
N GLY A 226 -2.59 34.27 14.87
CA GLY A 226 -4.02 34.40 14.60
C GLY A 226 -4.39 35.13 13.31
N VAL A 227 -3.41 35.54 12.48
CA VAL A 227 -3.63 36.17 11.17
C VAL A 227 -3.22 35.24 10.05
N TRP A 228 -4.16 34.98 9.13
CA TRP A 228 -3.95 34.17 7.94
C TRP A 228 -4.36 34.95 6.70
N VAL A 229 -3.50 35.03 5.69
CA VAL A 229 -3.72 35.78 4.44
C VAL A 229 -3.55 34.85 3.24
N PHE A 230 -4.48 34.96 2.28
CA PHE A 230 -4.53 34.15 1.07
C PHE A 230 -4.86 35.03 -0.14
N GLU A 231 -4.16 34.85 -1.25
CA GLU A 231 -4.62 35.32 -2.56
C GLU A 231 -5.72 34.36 -3.04
N ILE A 232 -6.93 34.86 -3.25
CA ILE A 232 -8.10 34.02 -3.56
C ILE A 232 -8.59 34.14 -5.01
N GLY A 233 -8.05 35.11 -5.77
CA GLY A 233 -8.26 35.21 -7.20
C GLY A 233 -7.39 36.27 -7.85
N SER A 234 -6.60 35.86 -8.83
CA SER A 234 -5.89 36.74 -9.77
C SER A 234 -6.01 36.15 -11.18
N SER A 235 -4.91 35.99 -11.93
CA SER A 235 -4.90 35.38 -13.26
C SER A 235 -4.77 33.85 -13.26
N SER A 236 -4.79 33.21 -12.09
CA SER A 236 -4.69 31.75 -11.91
C SER A 236 -5.89 31.17 -11.15
N ASP A 237 -6.29 29.95 -11.52
CA ASP A 237 -7.43 29.21 -10.95
C ASP A 237 -7.08 28.52 -9.60
N SER A 238 -6.22 29.14 -8.79
CA SER A 238 -5.69 28.57 -7.54
C SER A 238 -5.63 29.60 -6.41
N ILE A 239 -5.81 29.12 -5.19
CA ILE A 239 -5.62 29.91 -3.95
C ILE A 239 -4.13 29.84 -3.58
N VAL A 240 -3.52 30.98 -3.24
CA VAL A 240 -2.10 31.04 -2.83
C VAL A 240 -2.00 31.53 -1.38
N PRO A 241 -1.45 30.74 -0.44
CA PRO A 241 -1.17 31.23 0.91
C PRO A 241 0.04 32.17 0.91
N ALA A 242 0.01 33.17 1.80
CA ALA A 242 1.16 34.04 2.08
C ALA A 242 2.43 33.25 2.45
N LYS A 243 3.59 33.80 2.09
CA LYS A 243 4.92 33.24 2.39
C LYS A 243 5.85 34.32 2.93
N ILE A 244 6.27 34.16 4.18
CA ILE A 244 7.18 35.09 4.85
C ILE A 244 8.55 34.98 4.17
N SER A 245 9.00 36.09 3.57
CA SER A 245 10.30 36.19 2.92
C SER A 245 11.34 36.68 3.93
N ASN A 246 12.41 35.92 4.14
CA ASN A 246 13.52 36.29 5.04
C ASN A 246 14.37 37.41 4.42
N ILE A 247 13.91 38.65 4.53
CA ILE A 247 14.60 39.87 4.10
C ILE A 247 14.53 40.91 5.22
N LEU A 248 15.70 41.53 5.50
CA LEU A 248 15.98 42.58 6.49
C LEU A 248 16.04 42.17 7.98
N GLU A 249 17.27 41.86 8.42
CA GLU A 249 17.77 42.39 9.68
C GLU A 249 17.91 43.93 9.62
N SER A 250 18.10 44.57 10.78
CA SER A 250 18.53 45.96 10.98
C SER A 250 17.56 47.10 10.63
N VAL A 251 16.74 47.48 11.62
CA VAL A 251 16.40 48.90 11.89
C VAL A 251 16.50 49.14 13.40
N GLU A 252 17.59 49.77 13.85
CA GLU A 252 17.74 50.28 15.22
C GLU A 252 17.61 51.81 15.25
N PRO A 253 16.95 52.39 16.28
CA PRO A 253 17.01 53.81 16.58
C PRO A 253 17.83 54.10 17.85
N THR A 254 19.10 54.48 17.65
CA THR A 254 19.87 55.52 18.38
C THR A 254 19.62 55.81 19.88
N GLU A 255 20.70 55.75 20.67
CA GLU A 255 21.05 56.81 21.64
C GLU A 255 22.53 57.24 21.44
N GLU A 256 22.92 58.35 22.08
CA GLU A 256 24.17 59.11 21.87
C GLU A 256 25.34 58.54 22.74
N ASP A 257 26.63 58.93 22.67
CA ASP A 257 27.31 60.15 22.17
C ASP A 257 28.85 59.92 21.97
N GLN A 258 29.54 60.91 21.37
CA GLN A 258 31.00 61.25 21.41
C GLN A 258 32.03 60.51 20.52
N GLU A 259 32.60 61.33 19.59
CA GLU A 259 34.01 61.57 19.22
C GLU A 259 35.09 60.43 19.22
N MET A 260 36.11 60.40 18.36
CA MET A 260 36.75 61.50 17.60
C MET A 260 37.50 61.00 16.33
N THR A 261 37.47 61.79 15.24
CA THR A 261 38.42 61.87 14.08
C THR A 261 39.36 60.66 13.76
N SER A 262 39.39 60.13 12.53
CA SER A 262 39.95 60.84 11.35
C SER A 262 39.87 60.01 10.03
N LYS A 263 40.11 60.67 8.88
CA LYS A 263 40.10 60.17 7.48
C LYS A 263 41.48 60.49 6.82
N PRO A 264 41.77 60.24 5.50
CA PRO A 264 41.39 59.18 4.53
C PRO A 264 42.65 58.65 3.74
N PHE A 265 42.47 58.24 2.46
CA PHE A 265 43.43 58.10 1.33
C PHE A 265 44.19 56.74 1.17
N MET A 266 44.37 56.19 -0.05
CA MET A 266 43.76 56.47 -1.37
C MET A 266 43.99 55.32 -2.40
N SER A 267 42.94 54.95 -3.15
CA SER A 267 42.86 54.43 -4.56
C SER A 267 43.89 53.38 -5.10
N ASP A 268 43.85 52.82 -6.33
CA ASP A 268 43.31 53.20 -7.65
C ASP A 268 42.79 51.99 -8.49
N TYR A 269 42.08 52.30 -9.59
CA TYR A 269 41.63 51.52 -10.79
C TYR A 269 42.21 50.11 -11.08
N GLY A 270 41.52 49.15 -11.72
CA GLY A 270 40.17 49.11 -12.33
C GLY A 270 40.13 49.27 -13.86
N SER A 271 39.77 48.20 -14.63
CA SER A 271 39.28 48.23 -16.03
C SER A 271 38.93 46.82 -16.59
N THR A 272 38.13 46.75 -17.66
CA THR A 272 37.63 45.53 -18.35
C THR A 272 37.99 45.49 -19.85
N GLU A 273 37.97 44.32 -20.52
CA GLU A 273 37.10 44.01 -21.71
C GLU A 273 37.44 42.69 -22.49
N ILE A 274 36.40 41.86 -22.67
CA ILE A 274 35.90 41.05 -23.83
C ILE A 274 36.82 40.68 -25.04
N THR A 275 36.67 39.45 -25.63
CA THR A 275 36.24 39.15 -27.05
C THR A 275 36.90 37.92 -27.78
N GLN A 276 36.10 36.84 -28.06
CA GLN A 276 36.13 35.88 -29.23
C GLN A 276 37.43 35.07 -29.60
N GLN A 277 37.49 34.01 -30.46
CA GLN A 277 36.57 32.95 -31.00
C GLN A 277 37.39 31.82 -31.72
N TYR A 278 36.81 30.61 -31.91
CA TYR A 278 37.10 29.59 -32.98
C TYR A 278 38.54 28.96 -33.08
N SER A 279 38.84 27.79 -33.71
CA SER A 279 38.06 26.60 -34.18
C SER A 279 38.94 25.39 -34.63
N THR A 280 38.55 24.16 -34.23
CA THR A 280 38.57 22.84 -34.96
C THR A 280 39.82 22.15 -35.59
N SER A 281 39.80 20.80 -35.57
CA SER A 281 40.44 19.78 -36.48
C SER A 281 41.96 19.49 -36.39
N SER A 282 42.52 18.29 -36.68
CA SER A 282 42.04 16.87 -36.78
C SER A 282 43.22 15.86 -36.98
N THR A 283 42.99 14.54 -36.81
CA THR A 283 43.78 13.36 -37.37
C THR A 283 45.27 13.18 -36.96
N ASP A 284 45.95 12.00 -36.99
CA ASP A 284 45.63 10.55 -36.97
C ASP A 284 46.97 9.73 -36.79
N SER A 285 46.93 8.37 -36.72
CA SER A 285 47.98 7.34 -37.01
C SER A 285 48.95 6.75 -35.93
N THR A 286 48.75 5.45 -35.69
CA THR A 286 49.69 4.27 -35.60
C THR A 286 50.97 4.19 -34.72
N GLU A 287 50.98 3.18 -33.83
CA GLU A 287 51.97 2.09 -33.55
C GLU A 287 53.50 2.28 -33.77
N GLU A 288 54.32 1.93 -32.74
CA GLU A 288 55.10 0.66 -32.72
C GLU A 288 55.78 0.32 -31.35
N ASP A 289 56.27 -0.92 -31.26
CA ASP A 289 56.95 -1.68 -30.18
C ASP A 289 58.45 -1.28 -29.95
N GLN A 290 59.34 -1.84 -29.10
CA GLN A 290 59.39 -2.86 -28.00
C GLN A 290 60.75 -2.74 -27.24
N HIS A 291 60.90 -3.39 -26.07
CA HIS A 291 62.09 -4.17 -25.63
C HIS A 291 61.78 -4.84 -24.26
N LEU A 292 61.92 -6.14 -23.95
CA LEU A 292 62.91 -7.21 -24.22
C LEU A 292 64.28 -7.00 -23.53
N VAL A 293 65.02 -8.02 -23.06
CA VAL A 293 64.97 -9.52 -23.17
C VAL A 293 65.20 -10.15 -21.76
N THR A 294 65.30 -11.45 -21.41
CA THR A 294 65.52 -12.78 -22.06
C THR A 294 64.88 -13.88 -21.13
N TYR A 295 65.13 -15.22 -21.06
CA TYR A 295 66.02 -16.21 -21.71
C TYR A 295 65.43 -17.67 -21.63
N SER A 296 65.31 -18.35 -22.79
CA SER A 296 65.57 -19.79 -23.09
C SER A 296 65.09 -21.00 -22.24
N VAL A 297 64.77 -22.11 -22.96
CA VAL A 297 64.24 -23.42 -22.51
C VAL A 297 64.82 -24.53 -23.42
N PRO A 298 65.37 -25.70 -22.96
CA PRO A 298 64.59 -26.97 -22.97
C PRO A 298 65.08 -28.20 -22.11
N ARG A 299 64.17 -29.20 -21.98
CA ARG A 299 64.34 -30.69 -21.98
C ARG A 299 65.39 -31.42 -21.10
N LEU A 300 64.97 -32.54 -20.47
CA LEU A 300 65.49 -33.93 -20.66
C LEU A 300 64.66 -34.99 -19.90
N ALA A 301 65.03 -36.28 -20.04
CA ALA A 301 64.12 -37.41 -20.32
C ALA A 301 64.58 -38.79 -19.75
N ALA A 302 63.72 -39.83 -19.76
CA ALA A 302 64.04 -41.26 -19.50
C ALA A 302 62.89 -42.22 -19.95
N GLU A 303 63.14 -43.53 -20.00
CA GLU A 303 62.27 -44.59 -20.59
C GLU A 303 62.08 -45.86 -19.68
N ASP A 304 61.06 -46.66 -20.00
CA ASP A 304 60.69 -48.07 -19.69
C ASP A 304 61.52 -48.98 -18.74
N PHE A 305 60.85 -49.79 -17.89
CA PHE A 305 60.60 -51.25 -18.08
C PHE A 305 59.84 -51.91 -16.88
N LEU A 306 59.35 -53.17 -17.06
CA LEU A 306 58.52 -53.94 -16.09
C LEU A 306 59.34 -54.71 -15.02
N THR A 307 58.73 -54.97 -13.85
CA THR A 307 58.71 -56.33 -13.21
C THR A 307 57.65 -56.48 -12.08
N THR A 308 57.45 -57.70 -11.59
CA THR A 308 56.33 -58.16 -10.72
C THR A 308 56.80 -58.61 -9.32
N TYR A 309 55.99 -58.43 -8.27
CA TYR A 309 55.80 -59.29 -7.05
C TYR A 309 54.86 -58.49 -6.09
N GLN A 310 53.91 -58.96 -5.27
CA GLN A 310 53.09 -60.17 -5.06
C GLN A 310 52.94 -60.38 -3.53
N ASP A 311 51.71 -60.28 -3.00
CA ASP A 311 51.19 -60.99 -1.80
C ASP A 311 49.64 -60.88 -1.87
N VAL A 312 48.83 -61.97 -1.85
CA VAL A 312 48.41 -62.83 -0.71
C VAL A 312 47.41 -62.07 0.20
N THR A 313 46.12 -62.42 0.39
CA THR A 313 45.22 -63.55 -0.02
C THR A 313 43.75 -63.05 0.06
N GLY A 314 42.68 -63.69 -0.47
CA GLY A 314 42.48 -65.01 -1.11
C GLY A 314 41.05 -65.17 -1.72
N THR A 315 40.76 -66.31 -2.35
CA THR A 315 39.62 -66.63 -3.27
C THR A 315 38.66 -67.70 -2.67
N PRO A 316 37.71 -68.44 -3.34
CA PRO A 316 37.29 -68.61 -4.77
C PRO A 316 35.74 -68.52 -5.02
N SER A 317 35.07 -68.91 -6.12
CA SER A 317 35.32 -69.72 -7.36
C SER A 317 34.28 -69.34 -8.47
N THR A 318 34.61 -69.06 -9.75
CA THR A 318 34.73 -69.93 -10.97
C THR A 318 33.42 -70.64 -11.44
N GLU A 319 33.07 -70.84 -12.73
CA GLU A 319 33.81 -71.17 -14.00
C GLU A 319 33.13 -70.57 -15.29
N SER A 320 33.85 -70.12 -16.35
CA SER A 320 34.11 -70.72 -17.72
C SER A 320 32.96 -70.65 -18.79
N PHE A 321 33.08 -70.84 -20.14
CA PHE A 321 34.19 -71.09 -21.12
C PHE A 321 33.78 -70.85 -22.63
N TYR A 322 34.76 -70.61 -23.53
CA TYR A 322 34.83 -70.85 -25.02
C TYR A 322 33.95 -70.11 -26.09
N SER A 323 34.29 -70.31 -27.40
CA SER A 323 33.87 -69.62 -28.67
C SER A 323 34.39 -70.44 -29.91
N PRO A 324 34.40 -70.06 -31.23
CA PRO A 324 33.93 -68.86 -32.00
C PRO A 324 33.36 -69.09 -33.47
N GLN A 325 33.19 -67.99 -34.24
CA GLN A 325 33.31 -67.80 -35.74
C GLN A 325 32.20 -68.12 -36.80
N ASN A 326 32.15 -67.21 -37.81
CA ASN A 326 31.73 -67.30 -39.24
C ASN A 326 30.29 -66.95 -39.76
N PHE A 327 30.24 -66.44 -41.01
CA PHE A 327 29.12 -65.92 -41.85
C PHE A 327 28.88 -66.86 -43.09
N PRO A 328 27.96 -66.63 -44.10
CA PRO A 328 26.92 -65.59 -44.34
C PRO A 328 25.51 -66.07 -44.87
N THR A 329 24.57 -65.12 -45.09
CA THR A 329 23.45 -65.07 -46.09
C THR A 329 22.38 -66.18 -46.24
N ALA A 330 21.09 -65.84 -45.99
CA ALA A 330 19.87 -66.27 -46.74
C ALA A 330 18.61 -65.47 -46.30
N LYS A 331 17.41 -65.70 -46.90
CA LYS A 331 16.19 -64.86 -46.72
C LYS A 331 15.00 -65.57 -46.00
N ALA A 332 14.41 -64.85 -45.02
CA ALA A 332 12.98 -64.83 -44.62
C ALA A 332 12.28 -66.13 -44.10
N PRO A 333 11.10 -66.05 -43.44
CA PRO A 333 10.48 -65.01 -42.59
C PRO A 333 10.07 -65.60 -41.19
N PRO A 334 9.19 -64.95 -40.38
CA PRO A 334 9.06 -63.54 -40.02
C PRO A 334 9.67 -63.26 -38.62
N ARG A 335 9.62 -62.02 -38.12
CA ARG A 335 10.02 -61.66 -36.74
C ARG A 335 8.99 -60.75 -36.05
N GLN A 336 8.91 -60.87 -34.72
CA GLN A 336 8.11 -60.01 -33.83
C GLN A 336 8.98 -58.99 -33.10
N PHE A 337 8.34 -57.88 -32.71
CA PHE A 337 8.68 -56.76 -31.80
C PHE A 337 10.17 -56.39 -31.57
N ARG A 338 10.69 -55.20 -31.90
CA ARG A 338 10.22 -53.78 -31.90
C ARG A 338 10.54 -53.03 -30.59
N ILE A 339 11.51 -52.12 -30.68
CA ILE A 339 11.62 -50.91 -29.87
C ILE A 339 11.43 -49.70 -30.81
N GLN A 340 10.89 -48.60 -30.26
CA GLN A 340 10.79 -47.21 -30.76
C GLN A 340 10.97 -46.89 -32.26
N GLN A 341 10.02 -46.11 -32.81
CA GLN A 341 10.18 -45.37 -34.07
C GLN A 341 9.56 -43.97 -33.95
N PHE A 342 10.33 -42.94 -34.31
CA PHE A 342 9.78 -41.78 -35.04
C PHE A 342 9.66 -42.16 -36.53
N PRO A 343 8.67 -41.62 -37.27
CA PRO A 343 9.04 -40.82 -38.46
C PRO A 343 8.08 -39.65 -38.79
N PRO A 344 8.49 -38.68 -39.65
CA PRO A 344 7.65 -37.55 -40.09
C PRO A 344 7.06 -37.69 -41.52
N GLN A 345 5.95 -36.97 -41.78
CA GLN A 345 5.45 -36.29 -43.02
C GLN A 345 5.62 -36.90 -44.46
N PRO A 346 4.89 -36.40 -45.49
CA PRO A 346 3.44 -36.15 -45.69
C PRO A 346 2.93 -36.95 -46.96
N PRO A 347 1.71 -36.77 -47.56
CA PRO A 347 1.21 -35.58 -48.28
C PRO A 347 -0.33 -35.33 -48.14
N GLN A 348 -1.02 -34.81 -49.18
CA GLN A 348 -2.35 -34.15 -49.15
C GLN A 348 -3.57 -34.95 -49.70
N VAL A 349 -4.78 -34.37 -49.48
CA VAL A 349 -6.03 -34.34 -50.31
C VAL A 349 -7.31 -35.02 -49.76
N ILE A 350 -8.21 -34.15 -49.23
CA ILE A 350 -9.69 -34.03 -49.34
C ILE A 350 -10.57 -35.24 -49.78
N ASP A 351 -11.46 -35.69 -48.87
CA ASP A 351 -12.97 -35.70 -48.90
C ASP A 351 -13.44 -36.33 -47.55
N VAL A 352 -14.39 -35.83 -46.73
CA VAL A 352 -15.85 -35.50 -46.84
C VAL A 352 -16.77 -36.65 -46.36
N GLU A 353 -17.70 -36.33 -45.44
CA GLU A 353 -18.89 -37.11 -44.97
C GLU A 353 -18.67 -38.48 -44.27
N GLU A 354 -19.58 -39.03 -43.44
CA GLU A 354 -20.51 -38.50 -42.42
C GLU A 354 -21.01 -39.66 -41.51
N PHE A 355 -21.74 -39.35 -40.42
CA PHE A 355 -22.63 -40.21 -39.60
C PHE A 355 -22.12 -41.38 -38.72
N ASP A 356 -22.75 -41.39 -37.53
CA ASP A 356 -23.21 -42.44 -36.59
C ASP A 356 -23.37 -43.89 -37.17
N GLU A 357 -23.48 -44.99 -36.42
CA GLU A 357 -24.37 -45.23 -35.26
C GLU A 357 -23.88 -46.25 -34.21
N THR A 358 -24.40 -46.06 -32.98
CA THR A 358 -24.50 -46.97 -31.82
C THR A 358 -23.75 -48.31 -31.85
N GLY A 359 -22.69 -48.41 -31.03
CA GLY A 359 -22.01 -49.69 -30.71
C GLY A 359 -21.75 -49.84 -29.20
N ILE A 360 -22.69 -50.40 -28.44
CA ILE A 360 -22.47 -50.72 -27.02
C ILE A 360 -21.48 -51.88 -26.89
N VAL A 361 -20.33 -51.63 -26.26
CA VAL A 361 -19.35 -52.65 -25.89
C VAL A 361 -19.04 -52.54 -24.40
N PHE A 362 -19.43 -53.55 -23.62
CA PHE A 362 -19.08 -53.64 -22.20
C PHE A 362 -17.59 -53.98 -22.04
N PRO A 363 -16.76 -53.12 -21.43
CA PRO A 363 -15.38 -53.47 -21.10
C PRO A 363 -15.36 -54.25 -19.78
N TYR A 364 -15.08 -55.56 -19.84
CA TYR A 364 -14.73 -56.34 -18.64
C TYR A 364 -13.31 -55.98 -18.18
N HIS A 365 -13.17 -54.83 -17.52
CA HIS A 365 -11.93 -54.48 -16.82
C HIS A 365 -11.97 -55.04 -15.39
N THR A 366 -11.11 -56.02 -15.12
CA THR A 366 -10.92 -56.62 -13.78
C THR A 366 -9.98 -55.77 -12.93
N ASP A 367 -10.33 -54.50 -12.74
CA ASP A 367 -9.55 -53.53 -11.97
C ASP A 367 -10.22 -53.20 -10.63
N VAL A 368 -9.38 -52.80 -9.68
CA VAL A 368 -9.69 -52.63 -8.24
C VAL A 368 -11.04 -51.97 -8.01
N GLN A 369 -11.95 -52.70 -7.35
CA GLN A 369 -13.26 -52.21 -6.93
C GLN A 369 -13.07 -50.91 -6.14
N GLN A 370 -13.56 -49.79 -6.68
CA GLN A 370 -13.31 -48.47 -6.11
C GLN A 370 -14.14 -48.28 -4.84
N THR A 371 -13.52 -48.56 -3.70
CA THR A 371 -14.13 -48.38 -2.38
C THR A 371 -13.65 -47.11 -1.70
N CYS A 372 -14.42 -46.66 -0.70
CA CYS A 372 -14.11 -45.54 0.17
C CYS A 372 -12.76 -45.69 0.88
N ALA A 373 -12.34 -46.92 1.21
CA ALA A 373 -11.03 -47.18 1.82
C ALA A 373 -9.87 -46.70 0.94
N ASN A 374 -10.02 -46.80 -0.39
CA ASN A 374 -8.99 -46.40 -1.36
C ASN A 374 -9.21 -44.98 -1.89
N ASN A 375 -10.46 -44.52 -1.99
CA ASN A 375 -10.84 -43.30 -2.69
C ASN A 375 -11.48 -42.20 -1.81
N ARG A 376 -11.36 -42.30 -0.47
CA ARG A 376 -11.88 -41.28 0.49
C ARG A 376 -11.55 -39.84 0.08
N HIS A 377 -10.36 -39.64 -0.48
CA HIS A 377 -9.79 -38.36 -0.93
C HIS A 377 -10.50 -37.73 -2.15
N GLN A 378 -11.38 -38.45 -2.83
CA GLN A 378 -12.21 -37.91 -3.92
C GLN A 378 -13.52 -37.25 -3.43
N CYS A 379 -13.88 -37.44 -2.16
CA CYS A 379 -14.98 -36.73 -1.53
C CYS A 379 -14.48 -35.47 -0.82
N SER A 380 -15.34 -34.46 -0.65
CA SER A 380 -15.04 -33.32 0.22
C SER A 380 -14.70 -33.79 1.65
N VAL A 381 -13.87 -33.01 2.34
CA VAL A 381 -13.63 -33.19 3.80
C VAL A 381 -14.94 -33.09 4.60
N HIS A 382 -15.92 -32.33 4.10
CA HIS A 382 -17.27 -32.21 4.68
C HIS A 382 -18.27 -33.22 4.08
N ALA A 383 -17.80 -34.35 3.54
CA ALA A 383 -18.64 -35.41 2.98
C ALA A 383 -18.37 -36.80 3.58
N ILE A 384 -19.44 -37.57 3.71
CA ILE A 384 -19.44 -39.01 4.02
C ILE A 384 -19.32 -39.77 2.70
N CYS A 385 -18.33 -40.65 2.63
CA CYS A 385 -18.21 -41.64 1.57
C CYS A 385 -19.00 -42.91 1.95
N LYS A 386 -19.72 -43.49 0.99
CA LYS A 386 -20.44 -44.77 1.14
C LYS A 386 -20.05 -45.73 0.01
N ASP A 387 -19.87 -47.00 0.37
CA ASP A 387 -19.58 -48.10 -0.56
C ASP A 387 -20.87 -48.75 -1.09
N TYR A 388 -20.89 -49.05 -2.39
CA TYR A 388 -21.96 -49.70 -3.13
C TYR A 388 -21.39 -50.89 -3.93
N PRO A 389 -22.19 -51.83 -4.44
CA PRO A 389 -21.67 -53.05 -5.09
C PRO A 389 -20.71 -52.79 -6.26
N ASN A 390 -20.88 -51.67 -6.97
CA ASN A 390 -20.17 -51.34 -8.20
C ASN A 390 -19.18 -50.16 -8.06
N GLY A 391 -19.02 -49.56 -6.87
CA GLY A 391 -18.20 -48.36 -6.66
C GLY A 391 -18.56 -47.62 -5.37
N PHE A 392 -18.25 -46.32 -5.27
CA PHE A 392 -18.55 -45.50 -4.10
C PHE A 392 -19.27 -44.20 -4.48
N CYS A 393 -20.04 -43.62 -3.55
CA CYS A 393 -20.59 -42.27 -3.69
C CYS A 393 -20.24 -41.40 -2.48
N CYS A 394 -20.18 -40.09 -2.72
CA CYS A 394 -20.00 -39.07 -1.70
C CYS A 394 -21.34 -38.39 -1.36
N SER A 395 -21.52 -37.93 -0.12
CA SER A 395 -22.69 -37.15 0.31
C SER A 395 -22.28 -36.14 1.37
N CYS A 396 -22.65 -34.86 1.22
CA CYS A 396 -22.31 -33.82 2.20
C CYS A 396 -22.94 -34.12 3.58
N ILE A 397 -22.27 -33.68 4.65
CA ILE A 397 -22.82 -33.74 6.02
C ILE A 397 -23.93 -32.70 6.22
N ALA A 398 -24.73 -32.85 7.28
CA ALA A 398 -25.75 -31.87 7.64
C ALA A 398 -25.13 -30.47 7.87
N GLY A 399 -25.80 -29.42 7.40
CA GLY A 399 -25.27 -28.05 7.38
C GLY A 399 -24.40 -27.73 6.15
N TYR A 400 -24.16 -28.69 5.25
CA TYR A 400 -23.43 -28.50 4.01
C TYR A 400 -24.27 -28.92 2.79
N LYS A 401 -24.16 -28.14 1.70
CA LYS A 401 -24.84 -28.34 0.42
C LYS A 401 -23.84 -28.66 -0.69
N GLY A 402 -24.28 -29.41 -1.71
CA GLY A 402 -23.44 -29.82 -2.85
C GLY A 402 -23.62 -31.30 -3.21
N ASN A 403 -22.82 -31.80 -4.16
CA ASN A 403 -22.90 -33.17 -4.68
C ASN A 403 -22.04 -34.19 -3.89
N GLY A 404 -21.42 -33.81 -2.78
CA GLY A 404 -20.56 -34.67 -1.97
C GLY A 404 -19.10 -34.74 -2.42
N ARG A 405 -18.81 -34.55 -3.72
CA ARG A 405 -17.43 -34.26 -4.19
C ARG A 405 -17.06 -32.84 -3.79
N GLN A 406 -17.95 -31.90 -4.09
CA GLN A 406 -17.91 -30.50 -3.65
C GLN A 406 -19.01 -30.29 -2.60
N CYS A 407 -18.67 -29.60 -1.50
CA CYS A 407 -19.59 -29.25 -0.41
C CYS A 407 -19.25 -27.86 0.15
N VAL A 408 -20.27 -27.01 0.32
CA VAL A 408 -20.14 -25.67 0.94
C VAL A 408 -21.10 -25.55 2.14
N ALA A 409 -20.73 -24.76 3.15
CA ALA A 409 -21.59 -24.54 4.32
C ALA A 409 -22.84 -23.74 3.94
N GLU A 410 -23.99 -24.08 4.55
CA GLU A 410 -25.22 -23.28 4.45
C GLU A 410 -24.98 -21.85 4.98
N GLY A 411 -25.67 -20.85 4.40
CA GLY A 411 -25.47 -19.43 4.72
C GLY A 411 -24.17 -18.80 4.18
N SER A 412 -23.09 -19.56 3.97
CA SER A 412 -21.78 -19.01 3.60
C SER A 412 -21.79 -18.19 2.28
N PRO A 413 -21.03 -17.08 2.21
CA PRO A 413 -20.90 -16.29 0.98
C PRO A 413 -19.95 -16.98 -0.01
N GLN A 414 -20.40 -17.14 -1.25
CA GLN A 414 -19.70 -17.84 -2.32
C GLN A 414 -19.25 -16.87 -3.43
N ARG A 415 -18.04 -17.08 -3.94
CA ARG A 415 -17.41 -16.27 -4.99
C ARG A 415 -17.18 -17.10 -6.24
N VAL A 416 -17.66 -16.63 -7.39
CA VAL A 416 -17.44 -17.27 -8.70
C VAL A 416 -16.56 -16.36 -9.54
N ASN A 417 -15.44 -16.90 -10.03
CA ASN A 417 -14.44 -16.16 -10.81
C ASN A 417 -14.24 -16.83 -12.17
N GLY A 418 -14.06 -16.01 -13.22
CA GLY A 418 -13.90 -16.55 -14.55
C GLY A 418 -13.44 -15.58 -15.62
N LYS A 419 -13.14 -16.16 -16.79
CA LYS A 419 -12.83 -15.41 -18.01
C LYS A 419 -13.94 -15.51 -19.02
N VAL A 420 -14.10 -14.45 -19.79
CA VAL A 420 -15.04 -14.30 -20.89
C VAL A 420 -14.25 -14.04 -22.18
N ARG A 421 -14.67 -14.67 -23.27
CA ARG A 421 -14.26 -14.32 -24.64
C ARG A 421 -15.48 -14.28 -25.55
N GLY A 422 -15.43 -13.46 -26.60
CA GLY A 422 -16.48 -13.49 -27.60
C GLY A 422 -16.15 -12.84 -28.93
N ARG A 423 -16.92 -13.26 -29.94
CA ARG A 423 -16.92 -12.78 -31.32
C ARG A 423 -18.36 -12.48 -31.71
N ILE A 424 -18.77 -11.23 -31.52
CA ILE A 424 -20.19 -10.83 -31.60
C ILE A 424 -20.36 -9.74 -32.66
N PHE A 425 -21.23 -10.01 -33.64
CA PHE A 425 -21.68 -9.00 -34.58
C PHE A 425 -22.86 -8.22 -33.97
N VAL A 426 -22.86 -6.89 -34.11
CA VAL A 426 -23.92 -6.02 -33.56
C VAL A 426 -24.75 -5.43 -34.71
N GLY A 427 -26.07 -5.56 -34.62
CA GLY A 427 -27.01 -5.07 -35.64
C GLY A 427 -26.67 -5.56 -37.04
N ASN A 428 -26.63 -4.63 -38.01
CA ASN A 428 -26.25 -4.93 -39.40
C ASN A 428 -24.74 -4.81 -39.68
N ASN A 429 -23.88 -4.63 -38.67
CA ASN A 429 -22.44 -4.45 -38.88
C ASN A 429 -21.79 -5.72 -39.48
N PRO A 430 -21.03 -5.63 -40.59
CA PRO A 430 -20.30 -6.77 -41.15
C PRO A 430 -19.02 -7.12 -40.36
N VAL A 431 -18.54 -6.23 -39.49
CA VAL A 431 -17.37 -6.46 -38.63
C VAL A 431 -17.84 -6.90 -37.22
N PRO A 432 -17.35 -8.04 -36.68
CA PRO A 432 -17.66 -8.44 -35.32
C PRO A 432 -16.79 -7.68 -34.31
N VAL A 433 -17.37 -7.32 -33.17
CA VAL A 433 -16.61 -6.96 -31.98
C VAL A 433 -16.00 -8.25 -31.41
N VAL A 434 -14.67 -8.26 -31.26
CA VAL A 434 -13.92 -9.37 -30.66
C VAL A 434 -13.30 -8.90 -29.36
N PHE A 435 -13.49 -9.68 -28.30
CA PHE A 435 -12.96 -9.40 -26.96
C PHE A 435 -12.50 -10.70 -26.31
N GLU A 436 -11.35 -10.65 -25.65
CA GLU A 436 -10.66 -11.79 -25.04
C GLU A 436 -10.04 -11.37 -23.71
N ASN A 437 -9.93 -12.31 -22.77
CA ASN A 437 -9.41 -12.10 -21.41
C ASN A 437 -10.25 -11.16 -20.51
N THR A 438 -11.44 -10.75 -20.95
CA THR A 438 -12.46 -10.05 -20.14
C THR A 438 -12.77 -10.85 -18.87
N ASP A 439 -12.79 -10.19 -17.71
CA ASP A 439 -13.03 -10.82 -16.41
C ASP A 439 -14.52 -10.84 -16.06
N LEU A 440 -14.97 -11.97 -15.49
CA LEU A 440 -16.27 -12.15 -14.86
C LEU A 440 -16.06 -12.49 -13.39
N HIS A 441 -16.60 -11.63 -12.53
CA HIS A 441 -16.67 -11.85 -11.09
C HIS A 441 -18.13 -11.90 -10.65
N SER A 442 -18.46 -12.83 -9.76
CA SER A 442 -19.81 -12.95 -9.20
C SER A 442 -19.78 -13.30 -7.71
N TYR A 443 -20.74 -12.73 -6.99
CA TYR A 443 -20.93 -12.90 -5.56
C TYR A 443 -22.35 -13.38 -5.28
N VAL A 444 -22.48 -14.36 -4.38
CA VAL A 444 -23.72 -15.09 -4.12
C VAL A 444 -23.76 -15.51 -2.65
N VAL A 445 -24.95 -15.53 -2.05
CA VAL A 445 -25.14 -16.03 -0.67
C VAL A 445 -26.15 -17.17 -0.70
N MET A 446 -25.75 -18.36 -0.20
CA MET A 446 -26.47 -19.63 -0.35
C MET A 446 -27.96 -19.58 0.00
N ASN A 447 -28.33 -18.75 0.98
CA ASN A 447 -29.69 -18.67 1.52
C ASN A 447 -30.50 -17.47 0.99
N GLN A 448 -29.89 -16.54 0.25
CA GLN A 448 -30.57 -15.32 -0.23
C GLN A 448 -31.03 -15.40 -1.70
N GLY A 449 -30.51 -16.34 -2.49
CA GLY A 449 -30.84 -16.49 -3.92
C GLY A 449 -30.40 -15.34 -4.83
N ARG A 450 -29.78 -14.29 -4.29
CA ARG A 450 -29.29 -13.12 -5.04
C ARG A 450 -27.91 -13.41 -5.62
N ALA A 451 -27.84 -13.41 -6.94
CA ALA A 451 -26.58 -13.48 -7.68
C ALA A 451 -26.27 -12.13 -8.31
N TYR A 452 -25.13 -11.56 -7.93
CA TYR A 452 -24.56 -10.36 -8.53
C TYR A 452 -23.42 -10.78 -9.46
N THR A 453 -23.41 -10.31 -10.70
CA THR A 453 -22.37 -10.64 -11.70
C THR A 453 -21.88 -9.36 -12.36
N ALA A 454 -20.57 -9.14 -12.36
CA ALA A 454 -19.91 -8.05 -13.05
C ALA A 454 -18.97 -8.61 -14.13
N ILE A 455 -19.06 -8.07 -15.34
CA ILE A 455 -18.21 -8.41 -16.48
C ILE A 455 -17.50 -7.13 -16.93
N SER A 456 -16.20 -7.04 -16.68
CA SER A 456 -15.37 -5.83 -16.89
C SER A 456 -14.53 -5.91 -18.15
N THR A 457 -14.22 -4.76 -18.77
CA THR A 457 -13.56 -4.61 -20.10
C THR A 457 -14.46 -4.95 -21.30
N ILE A 458 -15.76 -4.69 -21.18
CA ILE A 458 -16.71 -4.81 -22.30
C ILE A 458 -16.68 -3.51 -23.14
N PRO A 459 -16.37 -3.56 -24.45
CA PRO A 459 -16.33 -2.35 -25.30
C PRO A 459 -17.69 -1.66 -25.44
N GLU A 460 -17.71 -0.33 -25.53
CA GLU A 460 -18.94 0.47 -25.66
C GLU A 460 -19.81 0.06 -26.86
N ALA A 461 -19.19 -0.25 -28.00
CA ALA A 461 -19.85 -0.74 -29.21
C ALA A 461 -20.57 -2.11 -29.05
N LEU A 462 -20.49 -2.72 -27.87
CA LEU A 462 -21.12 -3.99 -27.53
C LEU A 462 -21.91 -3.91 -26.21
N GLY A 463 -21.47 -3.11 -25.23
CA GLY A 463 -22.01 -3.07 -23.86
C GLY A 463 -23.52 -2.87 -23.76
N TYR A 464 -24.06 -1.83 -24.42
CA TYR A 464 -25.50 -1.56 -24.43
C TYR A 464 -26.30 -2.71 -25.09
N SER A 465 -25.75 -3.32 -26.15
CA SER A 465 -26.41 -4.41 -26.87
C SER A 465 -26.41 -5.74 -26.10
N LEU A 466 -25.50 -5.91 -25.13
CA LEU A 466 -25.51 -7.08 -24.23
C LEU A 466 -26.54 -6.98 -23.10
N LEU A 467 -27.06 -5.79 -22.76
CA LEU A 467 -27.97 -5.59 -21.60
C LEU A 467 -29.15 -6.60 -21.49
N PRO A 468 -29.82 -7.03 -22.58
CA PRO A 468 -30.91 -8.02 -22.47
C PRO A 468 -30.46 -9.43 -22.02
N LEU A 469 -29.15 -9.71 -21.99
CA LEU A 469 -28.56 -11.04 -21.80
C LEU A 469 -28.22 -11.36 -20.34
N ALA A 470 -29.00 -10.86 -19.38
CA ALA A 470 -28.84 -11.10 -17.94
C ALA A 470 -28.62 -12.60 -17.58
N SER A 471 -29.23 -13.51 -18.33
CA SER A 471 -29.08 -14.97 -18.13
C SER A 471 -27.69 -15.53 -18.48
N ILE A 472 -26.72 -14.71 -18.90
CA ILE A 472 -25.28 -15.04 -18.86
C ILE A 472 -24.80 -15.14 -17.40
N GLY A 473 -25.23 -14.22 -16.53
CA GLY A 473 -25.00 -14.30 -15.07
C GLY A 473 -26.03 -15.17 -14.37
N GLY A 474 -27.28 -15.21 -14.86
CA GLY A 474 -28.39 -15.95 -14.23
C GLY A 474 -28.21 -17.47 -14.08
N ILE A 475 -27.25 -18.10 -14.76
CA ILE A 475 -26.87 -19.49 -14.46
C ILE A 475 -26.29 -19.64 -13.04
N ILE A 476 -25.58 -18.62 -12.54
CA ILE A 476 -25.07 -18.59 -11.16
C ILE A 476 -26.25 -18.40 -10.18
N GLY A 477 -27.26 -17.64 -10.59
CA GLY A 477 -28.56 -17.55 -9.91
C GLY A 477 -29.27 -18.90 -9.79
N TRP A 478 -29.28 -19.70 -10.86
CA TRP A 478 -29.80 -21.08 -10.85
C TRP A 478 -28.98 -22.03 -9.97
N MET A 479 -27.64 -21.90 -9.96
CA MET A 479 -26.77 -22.70 -9.08
C MET A 479 -27.11 -22.50 -7.61
N PHE A 480 -27.42 -21.27 -7.20
CA PHE A 480 -27.60 -20.88 -5.80
C PHE A 480 -29.00 -20.33 -5.49
N ALA A 481 -30.00 -20.79 -6.25
CA ALA A 481 -31.40 -20.48 -6.01
C ALA A 481 -31.84 -21.01 -4.63
N VAL A 482 -32.72 -20.27 -3.95
CA VAL A 482 -33.29 -20.71 -2.68
C VAL A 482 -34.12 -21.98 -2.89
N GLU A 483 -33.75 -23.05 -2.20
CA GLU A 483 -34.38 -24.38 -2.33
C GLU A 483 -35.71 -24.45 -1.56
N GLN A 484 -36.81 -24.72 -2.26
CA GLN A 484 -38.07 -25.11 -1.64
C GLN A 484 -38.07 -26.61 -1.30
N GLN A 485 -38.90 -27.02 -0.33
CA GLN A 485 -38.89 -28.40 0.18
C GLN A 485 -39.11 -29.45 -0.93
N GLY A 486 -38.14 -30.35 -1.10
CA GLY A 486 -38.14 -31.40 -2.12
C GLY A 486 -37.51 -31.01 -3.47
N TYR A 487 -37.00 -29.78 -3.61
CA TYR A 487 -36.35 -29.28 -4.82
C TYR A 487 -34.86 -29.00 -4.54
N LYS A 488 -34.02 -29.12 -5.59
CA LYS A 488 -32.57 -28.91 -5.50
C LYS A 488 -32.13 -27.81 -6.47
N ASN A 489 -31.28 -26.90 -6.00
CA ASN A 489 -30.64 -25.91 -6.87
C ASN A 489 -29.49 -26.52 -7.67
N GLY A 490 -28.97 -25.75 -8.63
CA GLY A 490 -27.94 -26.26 -9.54
C GLY A 490 -26.66 -26.71 -8.84
N PHE A 491 -26.30 -26.13 -7.69
CA PHE A 491 -25.13 -26.54 -6.93
C PHE A 491 -25.35 -27.85 -6.15
N SER A 492 -26.52 -28.02 -5.51
CA SER A 492 -26.91 -29.29 -4.86
C SER A 492 -27.05 -30.48 -5.83
N ILE A 493 -27.16 -30.21 -7.14
CA ILE A 493 -27.14 -31.23 -8.19
C ILE A 493 -25.70 -31.45 -8.72
N THR A 494 -25.04 -30.39 -9.18
CA THR A 494 -23.79 -30.49 -9.97
C THR A 494 -22.50 -30.35 -9.16
N GLY A 495 -22.56 -29.87 -7.91
CA GLY A 495 -21.38 -29.45 -7.16
C GLY A 495 -20.59 -28.29 -7.80
N GLY A 496 -21.14 -27.62 -8.82
CA GLY A 496 -20.41 -26.65 -9.63
C GLY A 496 -19.49 -27.28 -10.69
N GLU A 497 -19.64 -28.57 -11.00
CA GLU A 497 -18.90 -29.27 -12.06
C GLU A 497 -19.87 -29.59 -13.21
N PHE A 498 -20.00 -28.67 -14.18
CA PHE A 498 -20.92 -28.83 -15.32
C PHE A 498 -20.53 -28.00 -16.55
N THR A 499 -21.06 -28.37 -17.72
CA THR A 499 -20.99 -27.57 -18.95
C THR A 499 -22.39 -27.17 -19.41
N ARG A 500 -22.62 -25.87 -19.54
CA ARG A 500 -23.82 -25.27 -20.14
C ARG A 500 -23.53 -24.91 -21.61
N GLN A 501 -24.42 -25.30 -22.50
CA GLN A 501 -24.52 -24.79 -23.86
C GLN A 501 -25.86 -24.07 -24.01
N THR A 502 -25.90 -22.96 -24.74
CA THR A 502 -27.08 -22.09 -24.81
C THR A 502 -27.14 -21.37 -26.16
N GLU A 503 -28.34 -21.23 -26.69
CA GLU A 503 -28.64 -20.52 -27.91
C GLU A 503 -29.75 -19.49 -27.62
N VAL A 504 -29.51 -18.24 -28.00
CA VAL A 504 -30.46 -17.13 -27.89
C VAL A 504 -30.85 -16.71 -29.29
N THR A 505 -32.14 -16.73 -29.61
CA THR A 505 -32.68 -16.24 -30.90
C THR A 505 -33.52 -14.98 -30.66
N PHE A 506 -33.15 -13.87 -31.29
CA PHE A 506 -33.88 -12.59 -31.20
C PHE A 506 -34.99 -12.56 -32.25
N LEU A 507 -36.25 -12.65 -31.81
CA LEU A 507 -37.39 -12.97 -32.67
C LEU A 507 -37.72 -11.90 -33.71
N ARG A 508 -37.32 -10.63 -33.47
CA ARG A 508 -37.56 -9.50 -34.38
C ARG A 508 -36.72 -9.56 -35.67
N ASN A 509 -35.48 -10.05 -35.57
CA ASN A 509 -34.52 -10.09 -36.68
C ASN A 509 -34.10 -11.52 -37.08
N ASN A 510 -34.51 -12.54 -36.30
CA ASN A 510 -34.03 -13.93 -36.38
C ASN A 510 -32.49 -14.07 -36.22
N GLU A 511 -31.88 -13.13 -35.49
CA GLU A 511 -30.46 -13.14 -35.15
C GLU A 511 -30.18 -14.11 -34.00
N LYS A 512 -28.98 -14.70 -33.98
CA LYS A 512 -28.62 -15.80 -33.07
C LYS A 512 -27.28 -15.59 -32.38
N LEU A 513 -27.26 -15.80 -31.07
CA LEU A 513 -26.07 -15.86 -30.24
C LEU A 513 -25.95 -17.25 -29.59
N VAL A 514 -24.79 -17.88 -29.71
CA VAL A 514 -24.44 -19.11 -28.99
C VAL A 514 -23.54 -18.74 -27.81
N VAL A 515 -23.86 -19.27 -26.63
CA VAL A 515 -23.10 -19.09 -25.39
C VAL A 515 -22.72 -20.47 -24.85
N LYS A 516 -21.45 -20.67 -24.54
CA LYS A 516 -20.92 -21.88 -23.88
C LYS A 516 -20.29 -21.47 -22.56
N GLN A 517 -20.64 -22.16 -21.48
CA GLN A 517 -20.08 -21.91 -20.14
C GLN A 517 -19.65 -23.23 -19.52
N LYS A 518 -18.39 -23.32 -19.07
CA LYS A 518 -17.88 -24.48 -18.32
C LYS A 518 -17.56 -24.07 -16.89
N PHE A 519 -18.12 -24.81 -15.93
CA PHE A 519 -17.80 -24.73 -14.52
C PHE A 519 -16.94 -25.94 -14.12
N SER A 520 -15.94 -25.74 -13.25
CA SER A 520 -14.96 -26.77 -12.91
C SER A 520 -14.75 -26.92 -11.39
N GLY A 521 -15.83 -26.79 -10.62
CA GLY A 521 -15.83 -26.97 -9.17
C GLY A 521 -15.17 -25.82 -8.41
N ILE A 522 -14.81 -26.12 -7.16
CA ILE A 522 -14.14 -25.22 -6.22
C ILE A 522 -12.63 -25.37 -6.39
N ASP A 523 -11.89 -24.25 -6.48
CA ASP A 523 -10.43 -24.22 -6.61
C ASP A 523 -9.71 -24.36 -5.26
N GLU A 524 -8.37 -24.52 -5.32
CA GLU A 524 -7.50 -24.63 -4.13
C GLU A 524 -7.56 -23.42 -3.18
N HIS A 525 -8.21 -22.32 -3.58
CA HIS A 525 -8.41 -21.11 -2.79
C HIS A 525 -9.87 -20.92 -2.32
N GLY A 526 -10.76 -21.90 -2.55
CA GLY A 526 -12.17 -21.83 -2.15
C GLY A 526 -13.10 -21.07 -3.11
N HIS A 527 -12.69 -20.77 -4.35
CA HIS A 527 -13.53 -20.07 -5.33
C HIS A 527 -14.13 -21.03 -6.35
N LEU A 528 -15.35 -20.76 -6.77
CA LEU A 528 -15.95 -21.45 -7.91
C LEU A 528 -15.40 -20.90 -9.22
N THR A 529 -15.16 -21.80 -10.18
CA THR A 529 -14.54 -21.45 -11.46
C THR A 529 -15.55 -21.48 -12.60
N ILE A 530 -15.54 -20.46 -13.46
CA ILE A 530 -16.33 -20.39 -14.70
C ILE A 530 -15.47 -19.96 -15.89
N SER A 531 -15.72 -20.51 -17.08
CA SER A 531 -15.20 -20.03 -18.35
C SER A 531 -16.36 -19.80 -19.32
N THR A 532 -16.46 -18.61 -19.91
CA THR A 532 -17.58 -18.20 -20.79
C THR A 532 -17.08 -17.86 -22.20
N GLU A 533 -17.75 -18.40 -23.21
CA GLU A 533 -17.49 -18.18 -24.63
C GLU A 533 -18.77 -17.80 -25.38
N MET A 534 -18.71 -16.75 -26.21
CA MET A 534 -19.87 -16.20 -26.92
C MET A 534 -19.59 -15.98 -28.41
N GLU A 535 -20.43 -16.51 -29.29
CA GLU A 535 -20.30 -16.33 -30.75
C GLU A 535 -21.66 -16.15 -31.43
N GLY A 536 -21.80 -15.14 -32.29
CA GLY A 536 -23.03 -14.91 -33.05
C GLY A 536 -23.35 -13.44 -33.35
N ARG A 537 -24.61 -13.14 -33.62
CA ARG A 537 -25.13 -11.79 -33.90
C ARG A 537 -26.22 -11.40 -32.89
N ILE A 538 -26.20 -10.15 -32.44
CA ILE A 538 -27.19 -9.58 -31.52
C ILE A 538 -27.71 -8.24 -32.09
N PRO A 539 -28.97 -7.85 -31.79
CA PRO A 539 -29.51 -6.56 -32.20
C PRO A 539 -28.70 -5.40 -31.62
N GLU A 540 -28.66 -4.30 -32.37
CA GLU A 540 -28.07 -3.04 -31.92
C GLU A 540 -29.05 -2.32 -30.98
N ILE A 541 -28.56 -1.93 -29.79
CA ILE A 541 -29.29 -1.10 -28.83
C ILE A 541 -28.62 0.28 -28.78
N PRO A 542 -29.39 1.39 -28.86
CA PRO A 542 -28.83 2.74 -28.88
C PRO A 542 -27.93 3.06 -27.67
N PHE A 543 -26.84 3.78 -27.91
CA PHE A 543 -25.95 4.28 -26.87
C PHE A 543 -26.72 5.13 -25.85
N GLY A 544 -26.60 4.79 -24.56
CA GLY A 544 -27.30 5.46 -23.47
C GLY A 544 -28.74 4.99 -23.23
N ALA A 545 -29.25 4.02 -24.00
CA ALA A 545 -30.54 3.39 -23.71
C ALA A 545 -30.45 2.47 -22.48
N SER A 546 -31.54 2.41 -21.69
CA SER A 546 -31.68 1.48 -20.57
C SER A 546 -32.63 0.32 -20.91
N VAL A 547 -32.37 -0.86 -20.37
CA VAL A 547 -33.14 -2.08 -20.63
C VAL A 547 -33.78 -2.57 -19.34
N HIS A 548 -35.08 -2.85 -19.39
CA HIS A 548 -35.85 -3.43 -18.29
C HIS A 548 -36.35 -4.83 -18.66
N ILE A 549 -36.36 -5.74 -17.69
CA ILE A 549 -36.75 -7.14 -17.84
C ILE A 549 -37.70 -7.48 -16.69
N GLU A 550 -38.95 -7.81 -17.01
CA GLU A 550 -39.95 -8.21 -16.01
C GLU A 550 -39.61 -9.55 -15.35
N PRO A 551 -40.07 -9.80 -14.10
CA PRO A 551 -39.93 -11.09 -13.43
C PRO A 551 -40.46 -12.24 -14.30
N TYR A 552 -39.74 -13.36 -14.31
CA TYR A 552 -40.05 -14.49 -15.18
C TYR A 552 -39.84 -15.82 -14.46
N THR A 553 -40.40 -16.89 -15.04
CA THR A 553 -40.16 -18.26 -14.57
C THR A 553 -39.70 -19.15 -15.71
N GLU A 554 -38.87 -20.15 -15.39
CA GLU A 554 -38.33 -21.10 -16.38
C GLU A 554 -38.46 -22.54 -15.87
N LEU A 555 -38.87 -23.44 -16.76
CA LEU A 555 -38.91 -24.87 -16.47
C LEU A 555 -37.56 -25.49 -16.83
N TYR A 556 -36.99 -26.22 -15.88
CA TYR A 556 -35.78 -27.01 -16.02
C TYR A 556 -36.16 -28.49 -15.96
N HIS A 557 -36.03 -29.20 -17.08
CA HIS A 557 -36.36 -30.62 -17.24
C HIS A 557 -35.09 -31.47 -17.08
N THR A 558 -35.12 -32.42 -16.15
CA THR A 558 -33.96 -33.26 -15.77
C THR A 558 -34.07 -34.65 -16.39
N SER A 559 -33.02 -35.13 -17.07
CA SER A 559 -32.95 -36.46 -17.67
C SER A 559 -31.50 -36.94 -17.72
N SER A 560 -31.17 -37.98 -16.95
CA SER A 560 -29.90 -38.73 -16.99
C SER A 560 -28.66 -37.83 -17.10
N SER A 561 -28.35 -37.07 -16.04
CA SER A 561 -27.19 -36.18 -15.93
C SER A 561 -27.13 -35.06 -17.00
N VAL A 562 -28.27 -34.80 -17.66
CA VAL A 562 -28.51 -33.62 -18.51
C VAL A 562 -29.77 -32.89 -18.02
N ILE A 563 -29.71 -31.56 -17.98
CA ILE A 563 -30.86 -30.69 -17.71
C ILE A 563 -31.08 -29.77 -18.91
N THR A 564 -32.33 -29.63 -19.34
CA THR A 564 -32.71 -28.78 -20.49
C THR A 564 -33.76 -27.76 -20.09
N SER A 565 -33.73 -26.59 -20.73
CA SER A 565 -34.72 -25.54 -20.52
C SER A 565 -34.91 -24.72 -21.80
N SER A 566 -36.14 -24.28 -22.04
CA SER A 566 -36.55 -23.49 -23.20
C SER A 566 -37.55 -22.44 -22.74
N SER A 567 -37.29 -21.17 -23.04
CA SER A 567 -38.06 -20.05 -22.53
C SER A 567 -38.10 -18.92 -23.56
N SER A 568 -39.25 -18.26 -23.70
CA SER A 568 -39.43 -17.08 -24.53
C SER A 568 -39.81 -15.92 -23.64
N ARG A 569 -39.06 -14.80 -23.72
CA ARG A 569 -39.25 -13.64 -22.83
C ARG A 569 -39.15 -12.34 -23.61
N GLU A 570 -39.72 -11.30 -23.03
CA GLU A 570 -39.68 -9.94 -23.56
C GLU A 570 -38.80 -9.05 -22.69
N TYR A 571 -38.24 -8.00 -23.30
CA TYR A 571 -37.45 -6.96 -22.65
C TYR A 571 -37.87 -5.60 -23.22
N THR A 572 -37.91 -4.57 -22.37
CA THR A 572 -38.26 -3.21 -22.80
C THR A 572 -36.98 -2.39 -22.92
N VAL A 573 -36.77 -1.77 -24.09
CA VAL A 573 -35.71 -0.79 -24.31
C VAL A 573 -36.30 0.60 -24.19
N THR A 574 -35.63 1.46 -23.43
CA THR A 574 -35.98 2.87 -23.22
C THR A 574 -34.85 3.73 -23.77
N GLU A 575 -35.15 4.53 -24.80
CA GLU A 575 -34.17 5.40 -25.45
C GLU A 575 -33.97 6.70 -24.64
N PRO A 576 -32.75 7.27 -24.59
CA PRO A 576 -32.48 8.49 -23.85
C PRO A 576 -33.22 9.69 -24.48
N GLU A 577 -33.79 10.56 -23.64
CA GLU A 577 -34.71 11.61 -24.09
C GLU A 577 -34.14 12.51 -25.18
N ARG A 578 -34.93 12.69 -26.24
CA ARG A 578 -34.79 13.76 -27.22
C ARG A 578 -36.16 14.41 -27.36
N ASP A 579 -36.18 15.74 -27.43
CA ASP A 579 -37.38 16.57 -27.57
C ASP A 579 -38.51 16.32 -26.54
N GLY A 580 -38.17 15.80 -25.35
CA GLY A 580 -39.07 15.68 -24.20
C GLY A 580 -40.04 14.50 -24.22
N VAL A 581 -39.80 13.48 -25.06
CA VAL A 581 -40.55 12.20 -25.02
C VAL A 581 -39.58 11.04 -25.19
N ALA A 582 -39.43 10.21 -24.16
CA ALA A 582 -38.65 8.96 -24.24
C ALA A 582 -39.36 7.93 -25.13
N SER A 583 -38.72 7.47 -26.19
CA SER A 583 -39.20 6.37 -27.02
C SER A 583 -38.93 5.02 -26.33
N THR A 584 -39.99 4.22 -26.15
CA THR A 584 -39.90 2.89 -25.55
C THR A 584 -40.36 1.83 -26.54
N TYR A 585 -39.59 0.75 -26.72
CA TYR A 585 -40.00 -0.39 -27.55
C TYR A 585 -39.71 -1.72 -26.85
N THR A 586 -40.57 -2.71 -27.05
CA THR A 586 -40.32 -4.08 -26.60
C THR A 586 -39.56 -4.88 -27.66
N GLY A 587 -38.65 -5.73 -27.19
CA GLY A 587 -38.01 -6.77 -27.96
C GLY A 587 -38.32 -8.14 -27.34
N ALA A 588 -38.32 -9.20 -28.15
CA ALA A 588 -38.56 -10.55 -27.69
C ALA A 588 -37.41 -11.48 -28.11
N TYR A 589 -37.02 -12.39 -27.22
CA TYR A 589 -36.03 -13.42 -27.48
C TYR A 589 -36.51 -14.80 -27.03
N GLN A 590 -35.90 -15.84 -27.58
CA GLN A 590 -36.05 -17.22 -27.12
C GLN A 590 -34.69 -17.75 -26.66
N TRP A 591 -34.61 -18.23 -25.42
CA TRP A 591 -33.48 -18.96 -24.86
C TRP A 591 -33.74 -20.47 -24.97
N ARG A 592 -32.74 -21.21 -25.43
CA ARG A 592 -32.67 -22.67 -25.36
C ARG A 592 -31.35 -23.06 -24.73
N GLN A 593 -31.38 -23.81 -23.62
CA GLN A 593 -30.17 -24.19 -22.87
C GLN A 593 -30.15 -25.68 -22.51
N THR A 594 -28.95 -26.24 -22.52
CA THR A 594 -28.61 -27.61 -22.15
C THR A 594 -27.46 -27.56 -21.16
N ILE A 595 -27.58 -28.25 -20.03
CA ILE A 595 -26.60 -28.34 -18.95
C ILE A 595 -26.24 -29.82 -18.81
N SER A 596 -24.96 -30.17 -18.91
CA SER A 596 -24.46 -31.54 -18.80
C SER A 596 -23.41 -31.63 -17.69
N PHE A 597 -23.49 -32.67 -16.86
CA PHE A 597 -22.72 -32.86 -15.63
C PHE A 597 -22.56 -34.36 -15.33
N ASP A 598 -21.74 -34.70 -14.34
CA ASP A 598 -21.53 -36.09 -13.92
C ASP A 598 -22.24 -36.36 -12.58
N GLU A 599 -23.01 -37.45 -12.50
CA GLU A 599 -23.68 -37.92 -11.27
C GLU A 599 -23.10 -39.26 -10.78
N CYS A 600 -23.32 -39.60 -9.51
CA CYS A 600 -22.87 -40.88 -8.98
C CYS A 600 -23.80 -42.03 -9.38
N ILE A 601 -23.40 -42.78 -10.41
CA ILE A 601 -24.16 -43.90 -11.02
C ILE A 601 -24.41 -45.08 -10.05
N HIS A 602 -23.79 -45.09 -8.87
CA HIS A 602 -23.84 -46.24 -7.94
C HIS A 602 -24.95 -46.17 -6.86
N ASP A 603 -25.62 -45.02 -6.68
CA ASP A 603 -26.67 -44.86 -5.67
C ASP A 603 -28.04 -44.53 -6.31
N ASP A 604 -28.88 -45.55 -6.47
CA ASP A 604 -30.26 -45.40 -6.98
C ASP A 604 -31.11 -44.43 -6.14
N SER A 605 -30.75 -44.15 -4.88
CA SER A 605 -31.49 -43.20 -4.02
C SER A 605 -31.13 -41.72 -4.24
N LEU A 606 -30.07 -41.41 -5.01
CA LEU A 606 -29.70 -40.04 -5.35
C LEU A 606 -30.56 -39.39 -6.44
N HIS A 607 -31.38 -40.17 -7.17
CA HIS A 607 -32.37 -39.74 -8.17
C HIS A 607 -33.52 -38.85 -7.61
N SER A 608 -33.32 -38.16 -6.49
CA SER A 608 -34.33 -37.38 -5.77
C SER A 608 -34.58 -35.96 -6.30
N ALA A 609 -34.00 -35.59 -7.45
CA ALA A 609 -34.35 -34.35 -8.14
C ALA A 609 -35.62 -34.57 -8.98
N PRO A 610 -36.69 -33.76 -8.82
CA PRO A 610 -37.89 -33.87 -9.65
C PRO A 610 -37.56 -33.73 -11.15
N ALA A 611 -38.20 -34.54 -11.99
CA ALA A 611 -37.98 -34.56 -13.44
C ALA A 611 -38.30 -33.22 -14.13
N THR A 612 -39.00 -32.31 -13.45
CA THR A 612 -39.12 -30.90 -13.84
C THR A 612 -39.16 -30.04 -12.58
N GLN A 613 -38.38 -28.96 -12.56
CA GLN A 613 -38.35 -27.95 -11.51
C GLN A 613 -38.61 -26.57 -12.13
N GLN A 614 -39.29 -25.66 -11.42
CA GLN A 614 -39.51 -24.28 -11.86
C GLN A 614 -38.57 -23.33 -11.13
N LEU A 615 -37.74 -22.61 -11.90
CA LEU A 615 -36.96 -21.47 -11.42
C LEU A 615 -37.86 -20.23 -11.48
N SER A 616 -38.03 -19.51 -10.36
CA SER A 616 -38.56 -18.13 -10.35
C SER A 616 -37.39 -17.15 -10.31
N VAL A 617 -37.41 -16.14 -11.18
CA VAL A 617 -36.39 -15.10 -11.26
C VAL A 617 -37.06 -13.73 -11.08
N ASP A 618 -36.75 -13.09 -9.96
CA ASP A 618 -37.37 -11.86 -9.47
C ASP A 618 -36.32 -10.74 -9.35
N SER A 619 -36.74 -9.47 -9.47
CA SER A 619 -35.87 -8.28 -9.32
C SER A 619 -34.62 -8.29 -10.23
N VAL A 620 -34.84 -8.45 -11.55
CA VAL A 620 -33.75 -8.41 -12.55
C VAL A 620 -33.29 -6.97 -12.76
N PHE A 621 -31.99 -6.72 -12.57
CA PHE A 621 -31.35 -5.42 -12.82
C PHE A 621 -30.17 -5.60 -13.78
N VAL A 622 -30.09 -4.73 -14.79
CA VAL A 622 -29.02 -4.72 -15.80
C VAL A 622 -28.50 -3.30 -15.99
N LEU A 623 -27.17 -3.13 -15.99
CA LEU A 623 -26.53 -1.83 -16.14
C LEU A 623 -25.23 -1.98 -16.92
N TYR A 624 -24.96 -1.06 -17.86
CA TYR A 624 -23.66 -0.92 -18.50
C TYR A 624 -23.13 0.48 -18.21
N ASN A 625 -22.02 0.56 -17.48
CA ASN A 625 -21.31 1.81 -17.27
C ASN A 625 -20.20 1.91 -18.33
N ARG A 626 -20.32 2.91 -19.21
CA ARG A 626 -19.36 3.19 -20.29
C ARG A 626 -17.98 3.54 -19.76
N ASP A 627 -17.92 4.33 -18.70
CA ASP A 627 -16.68 4.96 -18.23
C ASP A 627 -15.81 3.96 -17.45
N GLU A 628 -16.44 3.00 -16.77
CA GLU A 628 -15.80 1.80 -16.18
C GLU A 628 -15.66 0.63 -17.18
N GLN A 629 -16.28 0.71 -18.37
CA GLN A 629 -16.44 -0.40 -19.33
C GLN A 629 -16.93 -1.72 -18.68
N ILE A 630 -17.89 -1.61 -17.76
CA ILE A 630 -18.38 -2.74 -16.94
C ILE A 630 -19.88 -2.97 -17.17
N LEU A 631 -20.22 -4.23 -17.37
CA LEU A 631 -21.58 -4.75 -17.52
C LEU A 631 -21.96 -5.48 -16.22
N ARG A 632 -23.00 -4.99 -15.55
CA ARG A 632 -23.46 -5.49 -14.25
C ARG A 632 -24.85 -6.13 -14.40
N TYR A 633 -25.01 -7.33 -13.85
CA TYR A 633 -26.28 -8.04 -13.75
C TYR A 633 -26.56 -8.39 -12.29
N ALA A 634 -27.80 -8.25 -11.84
CA ALA A 634 -28.27 -8.78 -10.56
C ALA A 634 -29.67 -9.39 -10.72
N MET A 635 -29.96 -10.49 -10.01
CA MET A 635 -31.30 -11.08 -9.92
C MET A 635 -31.46 -11.97 -8.68
N SER A 636 -32.69 -12.10 -8.19
CA SER A 636 -33.07 -13.01 -7.09
C SER A 636 -33.68 -14.29 -7.65
N ASN A 637 -33.32 -15.45 -7.09
CA ASN A 637 -33.63 -16.76 -7.67
C ASN A 637 -34.19 -17.73 -6.61
N SER A 638 -35.28 -18.42 -6.93
CA SER A 638 -35.80 -19.54 -6.11
C SER A 638 -36.21 -20.73 -6.98
N ILE A 639 -36.00 -21.95 -6.49
CA ILE A 639 -36.26 -23.21 -7.21
C ILE A 639 -37.34 -24.01 -6.48
N GLY A 640 -38.35 -24.49 -7.20
CA GLY A 640 -39.54 -25.09 -6.57
C GLY A 640 -40.49 -25.82 -7.52
N PRO A 641 -41.70 -26.17 -7.03
CA PRO A 641 -42.73 -26.82 -7.82
C PRO A 641 -43.26 -25.89 -8.91
N ILE A 642 -43.88 -26.48 -9.94
CA ILE A 642 -44.60 -25.72 -10.97
C ILE A 642 -45.82 -25.04 -10.30
N SER A 643 -45.85 -23.71 -10.34
CA SER A 643 -46.88 -22.86 -9.77
C SER A 643 -47.80 -22.35 -10.88
N ASP A 644 -49.11 -22.61 -10.74
CA ASP A 644 -50.15 -22.14 -11.67
C ASP A 644 -50.42 -20.62 -11.50
N GLY A 645 -49.50 -19.81 -12.02
CA GLY A 645 -49.73 -18.47 -12.60
C GLY A 645 -50.37 -17.37 -11.75
N SER A 646 -50.64 -17.59 -10.47
CA SER A 646 -51.30 -16.63 -9.57
C SER A 646 -50.31 -15.99 -8.61
N ALA A 647 -50.29 -14.66 -8.59
CA ALA A 647 -49.48 -13.86 -7.69
C ALA A 647 -50.07 -13.86 -6.27
N ASP A 648 -49.94 -14.98 -5.56
CA ASP A 648 -50.50 -15.15 -4.21
C ASP A 648 -49.61 -14.48 -3.15
N ILE A 649 -50.23 -13.65 -2.31
CA ILE A 649 -49.62 -12.65 -1.41
C ILE A 649 -49.07 -13.31 -0.12
N ASN A 650 -48.77 -14.62 -0.17
CA ASN A 650 -48.44 -15.46 0.97
C ASN A 650 -47.10 -16.24 0.82
N ARG A 651 -46.19 -15.81 -0.08
CA ARG A 651 -44.80 -16.31 -0.10
C ARG A 651 -44.05 -15.88 1.17
N ASN A 652 -43.59 -16.84 1.94
CA ASN A 652 -42.85 -16.63 3.20
C ASN A 652 -41.58 -15.77 3.01
N PRO A 653 -41.22 -14.87 3.94
CA PRO A 653 -40.09 -13.94 3.77
C PRO A 653 -38.71 -14.59 3.56
N CYS A 654 -38.51 -15.83 4.04
CA CYS A 654 -37.28 -16.59 3.76
C CYS A 654 -37.14 -16.97 2.26
N TYR A 655 -38.25 -17.08 1.52
CA TYR A 655 -38.23 -17.44 0.09
C TYR A 655 -38.20 -16.22 -0.85
N THR A 656 -38.47 -15.02 -0.34
CA THR A 656 -38.43 -13.75 -1.09
C THR A 656 -37.20 -12.89 -0.77
N GLY A 657 -36.40 -13.27 0.23
CA GLY A 657 -35.24 -12.48 0.67
C GLY A 657 -35.64 -11.14 1.30
N THR A 658 -36.77 -11.12 2.03
CA THR A 658 -37.34 -9.93 2.70
C THR A 658 -37.43 -10.12 4.22
N HIS A 659 -36.53 -10.93 4.79
CA HIS A 659 -36.40 -11.18 6.23
C HIS A 659 -35.30 -10.30 6.85
N ASN A 660 -35.36 -10.11 8.17
CA ASN A 660 -34.44 -9.26 8.95
C ASN A 660 -33.43 -10.05 9.82
N CYS A 661 -33.24 -11.35 9.54
CA CYS A 661 -32.22 -12.18 10.20
C CYS A 661 -30.79 -11.68 9.96
N ASP A 662 -29.86 -12.02 10.86
CA ASP A 662 -28.41 -11.80 10.69
C ASP A 662 -27.89 -12.45 9.39
N THR A 663 -26.86 -11.86 8.78
CA THR A 663 -26.05 -12.50 7.73
C THR A 663 -25.53 -13.89 8.08
N ASN A 664 -25.21 -14.14 9.36
CA ASN A 664 -24.74 -15.41 9.89
C ASN A 664 -25.90 -16.31 10.41
N ALA A 665 -27.16 -15.95 10.16
CA ALA A 665 -28.33 -16.72 10.55
C ALA A 665 -29.04 -17.38 9.35
N VAL A 666 -29.59 -18.56 9.60
CA VAL A 666 -30.47 -19.28 8.67
C VAL A 666 -31.92 -18.86 8.93
N CYS A 667 -32.56 -18.26 7.94
CA CYS A 667 -34.00 -17.99 7.96
C CYS A 667 -34.76 -19.31 7.77
N ARG A 668 -35.42 -19.82 8.82
CA ARG A 668 -36.28 -21.00 8.74
C ARG A 668 -37.75 -20.60 8.51
N PRO A 669 -38.37 -21.05 7.40
CA PRO A 669 -39.78 -20.77 7.13
C PRO A 669 -40.69 -21.62 8.04
N GLY A 670 -41.54 -20.95 8.80
CA GLY A 670 -42.64 -21.55 9.54
C GLY A 670 -43.92 -21.68 8.68
N THR A 671 -45.04 -22.00 9.33
CA THR A 671 -46.33 -22.13 8.63
C THR A 671 -46.88 -20.79 8.17
N GLY A 672 -47.19 -20.69 6.87
CA GLY A 672 -47.66 -19.45 6.24
C GLY A 672 -46.55 -18.39 6.17
N ASN A 673 -46.88 -17.14 6.51
CA ASN A 673 -45.97 -16.00 6.39
C ASN A 673 -45.01 -15.81 7.60
N ARG A 674 -44.97 -16.77 8.54
CA ARG A 674 -44.10 -16.70 9.74
C ARG A 674 -42.72 -17.30 9.45
N PHE A 675 -41.67 -16.66 9.91
CA PHE A 675 -40.31 -17.21 9.90
C PHE A 675 -39.68 -17.10 11.29
N PHE A 676 -38.59 -17.83 11.51
CA PHE A 676 -37.69 -17.63 12.64
C PHE A 676 -36.25 -17.70 12.16
N CYS A 677 -35.38 -16.91 12.79
CA CYS A 677 -33.96 -16.89 12.50
C CYS A 677 -33.24 -17.80 13.49
N GLU A 678 -32.28 -18.60 13.02
CA GLU A 678 -31.44 -19.46 13.85
C GLU A 678 -29.98 -19.19 13.48
N CYS A 679 -29.11 -18.91 14.45
CA CYS A 679 -27.68 -18.70 14.15
C CYS A 679 -27.07 -19.96 13.51
N SER A 680 -26.18 -19.77 12.54
CA SER A 680 -25.47 -20.87 11.90
C SER A 680 -24.57 -21.61 12.90
N ILE A 681 -24.19 -22.84 12.58
CA ILE A 681 -23.20 -23.60 13.35
C ILE A 681 -21.91 -22.78 13.55
N GLY A 682 -21.36 -22.81 14.76
CA GLY A 682 -20.25 -21.96 15.20
C GLY A 682 -20.66 -20.56 15.71
N PHE A 683 -21.94 -20.17 15.63
CA PHE A 683 -22.43 -18.88 16.13
C PHE A 683 -23.56 -19.05 17.18
N ARG A 684 -23.61 -18.13 18.15
CA ARG A 684 -24.65 -18.03 19.19
C ARG A 684 -25.32 -16.66 19.20
N GLY A 685 -26.61 -16.63 19.48
CA GLY A 685 -27.38 -15.38 19.49
C GLY A 685 -28.89 -15.62 19.47
N ASP A 686 -29.64 -14.59 19.11
CA ASP A 686 -31.11 -14.64 18.95
C ASP A 686 -31.57 -14.89 17.50
N GLY A 687 -30.62 -14.96 16.56
CA GLY A 687 -30.86 -15.10 15.12
C GLY A 687 -31.00 -13.75 14.36
N ASN A 688 -31.18 -12.64 15.07
CA ASN A 688 -31.13 -11.29 14.49
C ASN A 688 -29.73 -10.67 14.70
N VAL A 689 -29.03 -11.07 15.76
CA VAL A 689 -27.60 -10.83 16.00
C VAL A 689 -26.95 -12.15 16.42
N CYS A 690 -25.91 -12.57 15.69
CA CYS A 690 -25.19 -13.82 15.89
C CYS A 690 -23.70 -13.59 16.13
N TYR A 691 -23.25 -13.89 17.35
CA TYR A 691 -21.87 -13.77 17.80
C TYR A 691 -21.11 -15.08 17.59
N ASP A 692 -19.81 -14.97 17.33
CA ASP A 692 -18.89 -16.12 17.25
C ASP A 692 -18.85 -16.93 18.57
N ILE A 693 -18.63 -18.24 18.46
CA ILE A 693 -18.38 -19.12 19.61
C ILE A 693 -16.89 -19.46 19.64
N ASP A 694 -16.15 -18.86 20.57
CA ASP A 694 -14.75 -19.22 20.80
C ASP A 694 -14.64 -20.59 21.51
N GLU A 695 -14.60 -21.64 20.70
CA GLU A 695 -14.55 -23.03 21.16
C GLU A 695 -13.21 -23.35 21.86
N CYS A 696 -12.15 -22.60 21.53
CA CYS A 696 -10.85 -22.70 22.19
C CYS A 696 -10.88 -22.16 23.62
N SER A 697 -11.60 -21.07 23.87
CA SER A 697 -11.83 -20.55 25.22
C SER A 697 -12.84 -21.38 26.03
N GLU A 698 -13.88 -21.95 25.39
CA GLU A 698 -14.92 -22.70 26.10
C GLU A 698 -14.58 -24.18 26.36
N GLN A 699 -13.65 -24.80 25.62
CA GLN A 699 -13.13 -26.14 25.94
C GLN A 699 -11.59 -26.23 25.90
N PRO A 700 -10.89 -26.00 27.04
CA PRO A 700 -9.43 -26.09 27.19
C PRO A 700 -8.76 -27.47 26.99
N GLY A 701 -9.43 -28.40 26.30
CA GLY A 701 -8.94 -29.74 25.95
C GLY A 701 -9.52 -30.25 24.61
N LEU A 702 -9.97 -29.33 23.76
CA LEU A 702 -10.60 -29.61 22.46
C LEU A 702 -9.60 -30.10 21.40
N CYS A 703 -8.33 -29.67 21.54
CA CYS A 703 -7.18 -30.14 20.77
C CYS A 703 -6.41 -31.23 21.54
N GLY A 704 -5.72 -32.11 20.82
CA GLY A 704 -4.93 -33.20 21.41
C GLY A 704 -3.74 -32.72 22.23
N SER A 705 -3.14 -33.60 23.03
CA SER A 705 -1.92 -33.27 23.78
C SER A 705 -0.78 -32.87 22.83
N ASN A 706 -0.12 -31.74 23.14
CA ASN A 706 0.86 -31.07 22.29
C ASN A 706 0.26 -30.44 21.01
N ALA A 707 -0.99 -29.95 21.07
CA ALA A 707 -1.57 -29.07 20.06
C ALA A 707 -2.20 -27.82 20.70
N ASP A 708 -1.95 -26.66 20.10
CA ASP A 708 -2.60 -25.39 20.41
C ASP A 708 -3.91 -25.24 19.62
N CYS A 709 -4.85 -24.46 20.17
CA CYS A 709 -6.16 -24.17 19.57
C CYS A 709 -6.21 -22.74 19.04
N ASN A 710 -6.75 -22.56 17.84
CA ASN A 710 -6.83 -21.28 17.14
C ASN A 710 -8.27 -21.05 16.65
N ASN A 711 -8.95 -20.04 17.18
CA ASN A 711 -10.35 -19.75 16.90
C ASN A 711 -10.53 -18.95 15.59
N GLN A 712 -11.57 -19.23 14.81
CA GLN A 712 -11.93 -18.50 13.60
C GLN A 712 -13.46 -18.28 13.58
N PRO A 713 -13.98 -17.23 12.89
CA PRO A 713 -15.41 -16.96 12.87
C PRO A 713 -16.25 -18.15 12.37
N GLY A 714 -16.97 -18.78 13.29
CA GLY A 714 -17.80 -19.97 13.07
C GLY A 714 -17.07 -21.32 13.12
N THR A 715 -15.78 -21.40 13.47
CA THR A 715 -15.02 -22.66 13.61
C THR A 715 -13.61 -22.48 14.19
N TYR A 716 -13.23 -23.31 15.15
CA TYR A 716 -11.84 -23.50 15.57
C TYR A 716 -10.98 -24.39 14.63
N ARG A 717 -9.65 -24.36 14.83
CA ARG A 717 -8.68 -25.35 14.33
C ARG A 717 -7.58 -25.67 15.36
N CYS A 718 -6.90 -26.81 15.19
CA CYS A 718 -5.80 -27.25 16.06
C CYS A 718 -4.46 -27.33 15.32
N GLU A 719 -3.35 -26.97 15.96
CA GLU A 719 -2.00 -26.95 15.38
C GLU A 719 -0.99 -27.58 16.36
N CYS A 720 -0.14 -28.54 15.94
CA CYS A 720 0.86 -29.14 16.83
C CYS A 720 1.96 -28.13 17.23
N VAL A 721 2.38 -28.13 18.50
CA VAL A 721 3.52 -27.31 18.96
C VAL A 721 4.86 -27.81 18.38
N GLU A 722 5.86 -26.92 18.34
CA GLU A 722 7.16 -27.21 17.72
C GLU A 722 7.81 -28.51 18.24
N GLY A 723 8.33 -29.32 17.30
CA GLY A 723 8.93 -30.63 17.57
C GLY A 723 7.95 -31.80 17.52
N TYR A 724 6.64 -31.53 17.43
CA TYR A 724 5.59 -32.54 17.30
C TYR A 724 4.92 -32.48 15.91
N GLN A 725 4.40 -33.61 15.44
CA GLN A 725 3.69 -33.73 14.16
C GLN A 725 2.41 -34.55 14.35
N PHE A 726 1.35 -34.25 13.59
CA PHE A 726 0.12 -35.06 13.62
C PHE A 726 0.39 -36.49 13.15
N ALA A 727 -0.05 -37.46 13.94
CA ALA A 727 -0.12 -38.86 13.56
C ALA A 727 -1.16 -39.07 12.44
N ALA A 728 -1.21 -40.29 11.88
CA ALA A 728 -2.14 -40.66 10.81
C ALA A 728 -3.63 -40.64 11.20
N ASP A 729 -3.97 -40.28 12.45
CA ASP A 729 -5.33 -40.02 12.92
C ASP A 729 -5.78 -38.56 12.73
N GLY A 730 -4.86 -37.65 12.38
CA GLY A 730 -5.11 -36.22 12.20
C GLY A 730 -5.48 -35.47 13.50
N ARG A 731 -5.20 -36.04 14.68
CA ARG A 731 -5.59 -35.46 15.99
C ARG A 731 -4.55 -35.60 17.09
N THR A 732 -3.64 -36.57 17.01
CA THR A 732 -2.63 -36.83 18.05
C THR A 732 -1.26 -36.30 17.61
N CYS A 733 -0.65 -35.39 18.37
CA CYS A 733 0.67 -34.84 18.07
C CYS A 733 1.79 -35.69 18.72
N VAL A 734 2.69 -36.23 17.90
CA VAL A 734 3.80 -37.11 18.30
C VAL A 734 5.17 -36.46 18.09
N ALA A 735 6.08 -36.65 19.05
CA ALA A 735 7.41 -36.04 19.03
C ALA A 735 8.34 -36.71 18.00
N VAL A 736 9.26 -35.92 17.42
CA VAL A 736 10.29 -36.40 16.49
C VAL A 736 11.68 -36.13 17.06
N GLU A 737 12.46 -37.19 17.32
CA GLU A 737 13.87 -37.03 17.72
C GLU A 737 14.77 -36.76 16.49
N TYR A 738 15.62 -35.76 16.61
CA TYR A 738 16.69 -35.43 15.66
C TYR A 738 17.96 -35.03 16.42
N VAL A 739 19.14 -35.31 15.85
CA VAL A 739 20.43 -35.08 16.51
C VAL A 739 20.71 -33.57 16.58
N VAL A 740 20.75 -33.01 17.79
CA VAL A 740 20.86 -31.56 18.02
C VAL A 740 22.31 -31.12 18.17
N ASN A 741 22.75 -30.16 17.35
CA ASN A 741 23.99 -29.42 17.60
C ASN A 741 23.72 -28.26 18.57
N HIS A 742 24.03 -28.48 19.85
CA HIS A 742 23.83 -27.49 20.92
C HIS A 742 24.58 -26.17 20.67
N CYS A 743 25.76 -26.19 20.03
CA CYS A 743 26.50 -24.98 19.66
C CYS A 743 25.78 -24.13 18.60
N GLN A 744 25.07 -24.76 17.64
CA GLN A 744 24.31 -24.04 16.62
C GLN A 744 22.91 -23.61 17.08
N ARG A 745 22.30 -24.33 18.03
CA ARG A 745 20.98 -24.01 18.59
C ARG A 745 21.04 -23.03 19.78
N GLY A 746 22.24 -22.69 20.27
CA GLY A 746 22.43 -21.81 21.44
C GLY A 746 22.04 -22.46 22.77
N THR A 747 21.80 -23.77 22.80
CA THR A 747 21.36 -24.53 23.99
C THR A 747 22.56 -25.17 24.70
N HIS A 748 23.60 -24.39 24.95
CA HIS A 748 24.87 -24.81 25.55
C HIS A 748 25.19 -24.05 26.85
N ASP A 749 25.99 -24.65 27.73
CA ASP A 749 26.35 -24.08 29.05
C ASP A 749 27.74 -23.43 29.11
N CYS A 750 28.35 -23.14 27.96
CA CYS A 750 29.55 -22.29 27.85
C CYS A 750 29.29 -20.86 28.35
N ASP A 751 30.35 -20.15 28.75
CA ASP A 751 30.26 -18.72 29.12
C ASP A 751 29.79 -17.87 27.92
N ILE A 752 29.43 -16.61 28.17
CA ILE A 752 28.87 -15.70 27.18
C ILE A 752 29.75 -15.63 25.90
N PRO A 753 29.18 -15.48 24.70
CA PRO A 753 29.94 -15.51 23.43
C PRO A 753 31.04 -14.45 23.27
N GLN A 754 31.10 -13.49 24.19
CA GLN A 754 32.14 -12.46 24.30
C GLN A 754 33.40 -12.94 25.03
N ARG A 755 33.35 -14.10 25.71
CA ARG A 755 34.43 -14.66 26.53
C ARG A 755 34.75 -16.13 26.23
N ALA A 756 33.79 -16.91 25.75
CA ALA A 756 33.97 -18.32 25.41
C ALA A 756 33.36 -18.71 24.06
N GLN A 757 33.87 -19.81 23.50
CA GLN A 757 33.39 -20.41 22.26
C GLN A 757 32.96 -21.87 22.52
N CYS A 758 31.80 -22.24 21.97
CA CYS A 758 31.30 -23.62 21.94
C CYS A 758 31.87 -24.37 20.72
N VAL A 759 32.43 -25.56 20.93
CA VAL A 759 32.97 -26.44 19.90
C VAL A 759 32.24 -27.78 19.94
N TYR A 760 31.55 -28.13 18.86
CA TYR A 760 30.78 -29.36 18.75
C TYR A 760 31.68 -30.57 18.47
N THR A 761 31.52 -31.66 19.25
CA THR A 761 32.36 -32.86 19.16
C THR A 761 31.63 -34.11 18.64
N GLY A 762 30.31 -34.02 18.42
CA GLY A 762 29.51 -35.06 17.77
C GLY A 762 28.54 -35.77 18.70
N GLY A 763 27.49 -36.40 18.14
CA GLY A 763 26.50 -37.15 18.92
C GLY A 763 25.78 -36.32 19.99
N SER A 764 25.45 -35.07 19.67
CA SER A 764 24.92 -34.05 20.61
C SER A 764 25.92 -33.51 21.66
N ALA A 765 27.16 -34.01 21.72
CA ALA A 765 28.19 -33.52 22.64
C ALA A 765 28.92 -32.27 22.13
N TYR A 766 29.38 -31.43 23.07
CA TYR A 766 30.17 -30.23 22.83
C TYR A 766 31.18 -30.00 23.97
N ILE A 767 32.13 -29.10 23.73
CA ILE A 767 33.11 -28.60 24.71
C ILE A 767 33.19 -27.07 24.60
N CYS A 768 33.58 -26.39 25.68
CA CYS A 768 33.71 -24.95 25.75
C CYS A 768 35.19 -24.55 25.89
N THR A 769 35.60 -23.43 25.29
CA THR A 769 36.97 -22.90 25.38
C THR A 769 36.94 -21.38 25.52
N CYS A 770 37.70 -20.80 26.47
CA CYS A 770 37.83 -19.34 26.58
C CYS A 770 38.50 -18.73 25.34
N LEU A 771 38.13 -17.49 25.02
CA LEU A 771 38.73 -16.70 23.95
C LEU A 771 40.07 -16.09 24.39
N PRO A 772 40.96 -15.69 23.45
CA PRO A 772 42.17 -14.94 23.77
C PRO A 772 41.85 -13.67 24.58
N GLY A 773 42.69 -13.34 25.57
CA GLY A 773 42.42 -12.30 26.56
C GLY A 773 41.65 -12.80 27.80
N PHE A 774 41.09 -14.01 27.77
CA PHE A 774 40.43 -14.64 28.92
C PHE A 774 41.11 -15.94 29.35
N SER A 775 40.96 -16.31 30.62
CA SER A 775 41.44 -17.56 31.20
C SER A 775 40.37 -18.23 32.06
N GLY A 776 40.31 -19.56 32.05
CA GLY A 776 39.24 -20.31 32.71
C GLY A 776 39.02 -21.69 32.10
N ASP A 777 37.85 -22.28 32.39
CA ASP A 777 37.47 -23.64 31.94
C ASP A 777 36.56 -23.67 30.70
N GLY A 778 36.23 -22.50 30.14
CA GLY A 778 35.29 -22.32 29.03
C GLY A 778 33.83 -22.09 29.46
N ARG A 779 33.50 -22.27 30.74
CA ARG A 779 32.16 -22.02 31.32
C ARG A 779 32.17 -20.87 32.32
N ALA A 780 33.29 -20.65 32.98
CA ALA A 780 33.65 -19.39 33.62
C ALA A 780 34.99 -18.93 33.04
N CYS A 781 34.96 -17.84 32.28
CA CYS A 781 36.14 -17.22 31.65
C CYS A 781 36.34 -15.83 32.28
N GLU A 782 37.42 -15.71 33.06
CA GLU A 782 37.83 -14.48 33.72
C GLU A 782 38.87 -13.72 32.87
N ASP A 783 38.82 -12.40 33.00
CA ASP A 783 39.60 -11.44 32.23
C ASP A 783 41.08 -11.42 32.64
N VAL A 784 42.00 -11.44 31.68
CA VAL A 784 43.45 -11.49 31.96
C VAL A 784 44.00 -10.08 32.04
N ASP A 785 44.10 -9.53 33.26
CA ASP A 785 44.59 -8.17 33.51
C ASP A 785 46.08 -7.98 33.10
N GLU A 786 46.29 -7.57 31.85
CA GLU A 786 47.61 -7.33 31.27
C GLU A 786 48.27 -6.06 31.82
N CYS A 787 47.51 -5.17 32.48
CA CYS A 787 48.06 -3.98 33.13
C CYS A 787 48.99 -4.33 34.29
N GLN A 788 48.77 -5.47 34.95
CA GLN A 788 49.66 -5.99 36.00
C GLN A 788 51.03 -6.45 35.47
N GLN A 789 51.17 -6.63 34.15
CA GLN A 789 52.43 -7.02 33.50
C GLN A 789 53.23 -5.82 32.93
N GLY A 790 52.63 -4.63 32.85
CA GLY A 790 53.35 -3.38 32.54
C GLY A 790 53.63 -3.11 31.06
N HIS A 791 52.73 -3.51 30.15
CA HIS A 791 52.92 -3.38 28.69
C HIS A 791 52.71 -1.96 28.10
N CYS A 792 52.28 -0.97 28.89
CA CYS A 792 52.03 0.41 28.44
C CYS A 792 53.26 1.35 28.58
N HIS A 793 53.18 2.54 27.98
CA HIS A 793 54.18 3.60 28.17
C HIS A 793 54.28 4.03 29.65
N PRO A 794 55.48 4.38 30.19
CA PRO A 794 55.60 4.87 31.56
C PRO A 794 54.75 6.12 31.87
N ASP A 795 54.51 6.95 30.86
CA ASP A 795 53.65 8.14 30.94
C ASP A 795 52.20 7.89 30.47
N ALA A 796 51.75 6.63 30.49
CA ALA A 796 50.37 6.23 30.30
C ALA A 796 49.78 5.59 31.57
N PHE A 797 48.47 5.67 31.72
CA PHE A 797 47.69 4.77 32.55
C PHE A 797 47.27 3.57 31.68
N CYS A 798 47.37 2.37 32.24
CA CYS A 798 46.79 1.18 31.64
C CYS A 798 45.39 0.97 32.21
N TYR A 799 44.40 0.81 31.33
CA TYR A 799 43.04 0.45 31.69
C TYR A 799 42.72 -0.92 31.12
N ASN A 800 42.59 -1.90 32.01
CA ASN A 800 42.17 -3.25 31.65
C ASN A 800 40.71 -3.25 31.15
N THR A 801 40.41 -4.05 30.13
CA THR A 801 39.09 -4.13 29.50
C THR A 801 38.74 -5.58 29.18
N PRO A 802 37.46 -6.00 29.17
CA PRO A 802 37.13 -7.42 28.95
C PRO A 802 37.71 -7.99 27.63
N GLY A 803 38.77 -8.79 27.75
CA GLY A 803 39.48 -9.45 26.65
C GLY A 803 40.69 -8.68 26.09
N SER A 804 41.11 -7.55 26.66
CA SER A 804 42.28 -6.78 26.21
C SER A 804 42.67 -5.63 27.16
N PHE A 805 43.76 -4.92 26.90
CA PHE A 805 44.14 -3.72 27.66
C PHE A 805 44.26 -2.49 26.78
N SER A 806 43.91 -1.33 27.35
CA SER A 806 43.95 -0.03 26.67
C SER A 806 44.87 0.95 27.39
N CYS A 807 45.99 1.28 26.76
CA CYS A 807 46.89 2.31 27.25
C CYS A 807 46.36 3.70 26.90
N HIS A 808 46.31 4.61 27.86
CA HIS A 808 45.89 6.00 27.66
C HIS A 808 46.92 6.94 28.29
N CYS A 809 47.36 7.97 27.57
CA CYS A 809 48.37 8.89 28.09
C CYS A 809 47.88 9.64 29.35
N LYS A 810 48.80 9.89 30.29
CA LYS A 810 48.50 10.61 31.55
C LYS A 810 48.09 12.06 31.24
N ALA A 811 47.29 12.66 32.12
CA ALA A 811 46.83 14.03 31.96
C ALA A 811 48.01 15.00 31.74
N GLY A 812 47.88 15.87 30.74
CA GLY A 812 49.00 16.67 30.22
C GLY A 812 49.79 16.00 29.09
N TYR A 813 49.42 14.80 28.64
CA TYR A 813 50.04 14.07 27.51
C TYR A 813 49.00 13.49 26.54
N ARG A 814 49.32 13.57 25.25
CA ARG A 814 48.60 13.03 24.07
C ARG A 814 49.46 11.97 23.37
N GLY A 815 48.83 10.98 22.73
CA GLY A 815 49.52 9.89 22.03
C GLY A 815 48.66 8.63 21.95
N ASP A 816 49.28 7.52 21.56
CA ASP A 816 48.62 6.21 21.39
C ASP A 816 48.65 5.34 22.66
N GLY A 817 49.08 5.90 23.79
CA GLY A 817 49.22 5.20 25.08
C GLY A 817 50.43 4.25 25.18
N PHE A 818 50.94 3.77 24.05
CA PHE A 818 52.23 3.09 23.96
C PHE A 818 53.38 4.09 23.75
N ARG A 819 53.07 5.33 23.35
CA ARG A 819 53.93 6.52 23.26
C ARG A 819 53.12 7.77 23.60
N CYS A 820 53.68 8.66 24.42
CA CYS A 820 52.98 9.85 24.95
C CYS A 820 53.86 11.12 24.93
N VAL A 821 53.31 12.26 24.53
CA VAL A 821 53.98 13.59 24.43
C VAL A 821 53.04 14.72 24.86
N LEU A 822 53.51 15.86 25.38
CA LEU A 822 52.62 16.77 26.13
C LEU A 822 51.49 17.49 25.34
N GLY A 823 50.38 17.78 26.04
CA GLY A 823 49.19 18.56 25.62
C GLY A 823 48.09 18.64 26.71
N ASP A 824 47.40 19.78 26.82
CA ASP A 824 46.50 20.15 27.93
C ASP A 824 45.04 19.63 27.82
N VAL A 825 44.21 19.87 28.85
CA VAL A 825 42.88 19.25 29.07
C VAL A 825 41.77 20.29 29.31
N GLU A 826 40.56 20.06 28.77
CA GLU A 826 39.37 20.95 28.88
C GLU A 826 38.39 20.54 30.01
N LYS A 827 37.42 21.41 30.34
CA LYS A 827 36.44 21.25 31.45
C LYS A 827 34.99 21.13 30.92
N THR A 828 34.08 20.55 31.70
CA THR A 828 32.65 20.40 31.30
C THR A 828 31.85 21.71 31.46
N LYS A 829 30.71 21.82 30.75
CA LYS A 829 29.84 23.01 30.74
C LYS A 829 29.38 23.45 32.14
N CYS A 830 28.73 22.56 32.92
CA CYS A 830 28.26 22.91 34.27
C CYS A 830 29.42 23.27 35.21
N GLN A 831 30.56 22.57 35.11
CA GLN A 831 31.74 22.90 35.91
C GLN A 831 32.29 24.28 35.55
N HIS A 832 32.36 24.63 34.26
CA HIS A 832 32.81 25.93 33.79
C HIS A 832 31.86 27.06 34.23
N GLU A 833 30.54 26.90 34.05
CA GLU A 833 29.55 27.88 34.50
C GLU A 833 29.54 28.06 36.03
N ARG A 834 29.69 26.98 36.79
CA ARG A 834 29.82 27.02 38.26
C ARG A 834 31.11 27.71 38.71
N GLU A 835 32.22 27.50 38.01
CA GLU A 835 33.50 28.16 38.28
C GLU A 835 33.45 29.66 37.94
N VAL A 836 32.80 30.03 36.83
CA VAL A 836 32.55 31.42 36.44
C VAL A 836 31.61 32.13 37.44
N ALA A 837 30.56 31.45 37.90
CA ALA A 837 29.60 31.98 38.88
C ALA A 837 30.18 32.12 40.31
N LEU A 838 31.18 31.30 40.68
CA LEU A 838 31.87 31.38 41.97
C LEU A 838 33.08 32.32 41.96
N GLY A 839 33.74 32.47 40.81
CA GLY A 839 34.84 33.41 40.57
C GLY A 839 36.19 33.00 41.17
N SER A 840 37.19 32.80 40.32
CA SER A 840 38.60 32.61 40.74
C SER A 840 39.22 33.91 41.27
N GLY A 841 38.87 34.26 42.52
CA GLY A 841 39.54 35.30 43.29
C GLY A 841 40.70 34.72 44.11
N GLY A 842 41.94 35.06 43.73
CA GLY A 842 43.12 34.82 44.58
C GLY A 842 43.02 35.55 45.93
N ALA A 843 43.79 35.12 46.91
CA ALA A 843 43.70 35.64 48.28
C ALA A 843 43.90 37.17 48.39
N PHE A 844 43.35 37.74 49.48
CA PHE A 844 43.36 39.16 49.87
C PHE A 844 42.44 40.10 49.07
N PHE A 845 41.14 40.16 49.43
CA PHE A 845 40.51 41.27 50.19
C PHE A 845 38.98 41.04 50.32
N PRO A 846 38.32 41.36 51.46
CA PRO A 846 36.90 41.06 51.66
C PRO A 846 35.96 42.26 51.39
N ARG A 847 35.04 42.11 50.41
CA ARG A 847 33.75 42.81 50.16
C ARG A 847 33.36 42.58 48.68
N ASP A 848 32.11 42.40 48.26
CA ASP A 848 30.83 42.20 48.96
C ASP A 848 30.04 41.11 48.21
N ILE A 849 29.19 40.34 48.90
CA ILE A 849 28.37 39.30 48.25
C ILE A 849 27.29 39.97 47.40
N ARG A 850 27.33 39.78 46.07
CA ARG A 850 26.24 40.18 45.17
C ARG A 850 25.02 39.28 45.40
N VAL A 851 24.10 39.72 46.26
CA VAL A 851 22.80 39.07 46.48
C VAL A 851 22.02 39.10 45.18
N GLY A 852 21.71 37.92 44.62
CA GLY A 852 20.82 37.77 43.46
C GLY A 852 21.33 36.91 42.29
N HIS A 853 22.58 36.44 42.31
CA HIS A 853 23.08 35.55 41.24
C HIS A 853 22.80 34.08 41.53
N PHE A 854 22.31 33.36 40.51
CA PHE A 854 22.19 31.91 40.50
C PHE A 854 23.55 31.23 40.33
N ILE A 855 23.74 30.10 41.01
CA ILE A 855 24.92 29.24 40.93
C ILE A 855 24.43 27.83 40.58
N PRO A 856 24.79 27.26 39.42
CA PRO A 856 24.30 25.95 39.01
C PRO A 856 24.84 24.83 39.89
N GLN A 857 23.96 23.89 40.24
CA GLN A 857 24.27 22.73 41.07
C GLN A 857 24.56 21.53 40.15
N CYS A 858 25.85 21.20 40.04
CA CYS A 858 26.32 20.06 39.25
C CYS A 858 26.45 18.78 40.09
N ASP A 859 26.32 17.62 39.45
CA ASP A 859 26.64 16.30 40.01
C ASP A 859 28.16 16.04 40.08
N GLU A 860 28.56 14.84 40.53
CA GLU A 860 29.96 14.41 40.64
C GLU A 860 30.65 14.21 39.28
N HIS A 861 29.88 14.09 38.18
CA HIS A 861 30.38 13.91 36.81
C HIS A 861 30.48 15.24 36.04
N GLY A 862 29.95 16.34 36.59
CA GLY A 862 29.96 17.66 35.95
C GLY A 862 28.76 17.95 35.04
N ASN A 863 27.63 17.25 35.23
CA ASN A 863 26.33 17.54 34.60
C ASN A 863 25.41 18.29 35.58
N TYR A 864 24.31 18.87 35.11
CA TYR A 864 23.33 19.55 35.98
C TYR A 864 22.48 18.55 36.75
N LEU A 865 22.19 18.84 38.04
CA LEU A 865 21.20 18.09 38.80
C LEU A 865 19.78 18.38 38.25
N PRO A 866 18.88 17.38 38.09
CA PRO A 866 17.54 17.57 37.51
C PRO A 866 16.61 18.56 38.24
N THR A 867 16.96 18.97 39.47
CA THR A 867 16.30 20.05 40.20
C THR A 867 17.33 21.11 40.55
N GLN A 868 17.08 22.36 40.16
CA GLN A 868 17.89 23.52 40.52
C GLN A 868 17.13 24.40 41.51
N CYS A 869 17.87 25.11 42.37
CA CYS A 869 17.30 25.94 43.44
C CYS A 869 18.10 27.23 43.63
N HIS A 870 17.43 28.38 43.61
CA HIS A 870 18.05 29.68 43.83
C HIS A 870 18.18 30.01 45.32
N ALA A 871 19.40 29.90 45.86
CA ALA A 871 19.68 30.08 47.28
C ALA A 871 19.26 31.46 47.86
N GLY A 872 19.20 32.51 47.03
CA GLY A 872 18.84 33.86 47.46
C GLY A 872 17.34 34.19 47.45
N SER A 873 16.49 33.36 46.83
CA SER A 873 15.03 33.61 46.76
C SER A 873 14.16 32.40 47.09
N GLY A 874 14.75 31.22 47.23
CA GLY A 874 14.08 29.99 47.69
C GLY A 874 13.24 29.27 46.62
N TYR A 875 13.14 29.79 45.41
CA TYR A 875 12.47 29.11 44.29
C TYR A 875 13.31 27.93 43.79
N CYS A 876 12.65 26.83 43.43
CA CYS A 876 13.26 25.66 42.82
C CYS A 876 12.47 25.22 41.58
N TRP A 877 13.17 24.74 40.56
CA TRP A 877 12.63 24.31 39.26
C TRP A 877 13.31 23.04 38.76
N CYS A 878 12.70 22.36 37.81
CA CYS A 878 13.32 21.24 37.10
C CYS A 878 14.17 21.75 35.93
N VAL A 879 15.25 21.04 35.59
CA VAL A 879 16.06 21.34 34.41
C VAL A 879 16.24 20.14 33.49
N ASP A 880 16.51 20.43 32.22
CA ASP A 880 16.97 19.45 31.24
C ASP A 880 18.44 19.03 31.47
N ARG A 881 18.95 18.16 30.59
CA ARG A 881 20.33 17.64 30.67
C ARG A 881 21.40 18.72 30.45
N ASP A 882 21.04 19.82 29.78
CA ASP A 882 21.95 20.87 29.33
C ASP A 882 21.87 22.13 30.22
N GLY A 883 21.00 22.11 31.24
CA GLY A 883 20.90 23.07 32.34
C GLY A 883 19.72 24.03 32.27
N ASN A 884 18.88 23.94 31.24
CA ASN A 884 17.79 24.89 31.00
C ASN A 884 16.57 24.56 31.86
N GLU A 885 15.86 25.58 32.33
CA GLU A 885 14.63 25.42 33.12
C GLU A 885 13.48 24.86 32.29
N ILE A 886 12.80 23.84 32.82
CA ILE A 886 11.60 23.26 32.22
C ILE A 886 10.41 24.14 32.64
N ASP A 887 9.78 24.81 31.67
CA ASP A 887 8.71 25.77 31.92
C ASP A 887 7.56 25.21 32.75
N GLY A 888 6.98 26.07 33.60
CA GLY A 888 5.92 25.71 34.55
C GLY A 888 6.38 24.91 35.78
N THR A 889 7.62 24.41 35.83
CA THR A 889 8.11 23.63 36.99
C THR A 889 8.61 24.50 38.17
N ARG A 890 8.63 25.83 38.03
CA ARG A 890 9.12 26.77 39.05
C ARG A 890 8.19 26.84 40.27
N SER A 891 8.54 26.08 41.29
CA SER A 891 7.84 26.06 42.58
C SER A 891 8.18 27.26 43.47
N GLY A 892 7.22 27.66 44.31
CA GLY A 892 7.33 28.83 45.20
C GLY A 892 8.35 28.68 46.34
N PRO A 893 8.65 29.77 47.07
CA PRO A 893 9.77 29.82 48.01
C PRO A 893 9.78 28.70 49.07
N GLY A 894 10.82 27.87 49.04
CA GLY A 894 11.03 26.76 49.99
C GLY A 894 10.40 25.43 49.56
N VAL A 895 9.63 25.38 48.48
CA VAL A 895 9.10 24.15 47.88
C VAL A 895 10.14 23.58 46.90
N ARG A 896 10.10 22.25 46.66
CA ARG A 896 10.86 21.58 45.59
C ARG A 896 9.89 20.83 44.67
N PRO A 897 10.02 20.94 43.33
CA PRO A 897 9.14 20.25 42.41
C PRO A 897 9.55 18.77 42.24
N PRO A 898 8.59 17.84 42.04
CA PRO A 898 8.89 16.42 41.80
C PRO A 898 9.28 16.19 40.34
N CYS A 899 10.55 16.42 40.00
CA CYS A 899 11.10 16.18 38.66
C CYS A 899 11.19 14.68 38.37
N LEU A 900 10.20 14.12 37.68
CA LEU A 900 10.12 12.69 37.37
C LEU A 900 11.01 12.29 36.19
N SER A 901 11.79 11.23 36.36
CA SER A 901 12.45 10.51 35.26
C SER A 901 11.52 9.44 34.68
N THR A 902 11.22 9.54 33.38
CA THR A 902 10.58 8.53 32.48
C THR A 902 9.16 8.05 32.78
N ALA A 903 8.26 8.19 31.78
CA ALA A 903 7.03 7.40 31.60
C ALA A 903 6.54 7.51 30.13
N THR A 904 5.78 6.52 29.64
CA THR A 904 5.17 6.46 28.29
C THR A 904 3.63 6.48 28.32
N PRO A 905 2.93 6.88 27.23
CA PRO A 905 1.46 6.85 27.16
C PRO A 905 0.86 5.47 26.82
N PRO A 906 -0.44 5.23 27.08
CA PRO A 906 -1.13 3.95 26.85
C PRO A 906 -1.82 3.82 25.48
N VAL A 907 -2.38 2.64 25.21
CA VAL A 907 -3.13 2.27 23.99
C VAL A 907 -4.63 2.07 24.32
N VAL A 908 -5.52 2.38 23.38
CA VAL A 908 -6.96 2.05 23.39
C VAL A 908 -7.32 1.32 22.09
N ILE A 909 -8.35 0.47 22.11
CA ILE A 909 -8.66 -0.52 21.07
C ILE A 909 -10.07 -0.29 20.48
N GLY A 910 -10.19 -0.35 19.15
CA GLY A 910 -11.45 -0.40 18.39
C GLY A 910 -11.18 -1.04 17.01
N PRO A 911 -12.11 -1.84 16.42
CA PRO A 911 -11.74 -2.76 15.34
C PRO A 911 -12.01 -2.26 13.91
N SER A 912 -11.05 -2.49 13.02
CA SER A 912 -11.23 -2.58 11.56
C SER A 912 -10.60 -3.87 11.02
N ALA A 913 -11.01 -4.31 9.82
CA ALA A 913 -10.56 -5.59 9.27
C ALA A 913 -9.06 -5.58 8.92
N ARG A 914 -8.29 -6.49 9.52
CA ARG A 914 -6.82 -6.52 9.44
C ARG A 914 -6.28 -6.98 8.09
N PRO A 915 -5.31 -6.26 7.50
CA PRO A 915 -4.40 -6.79 6.51
C PRO A 915 -3.22 -7.46 7.23
N ASP A 916 -3.40 -8.71 7.68
CA ASP A 916 -2.36 -9.44 8.41
C ASP A 916 -1.11 -9.68 7.54
N THR A 917 -0.03 -8.95 7.83
CA THR A 917 1.30 -9.14 7.23
C THR A 917 1.88 -10.48 7.65
N VAL A 918 2.14 -11.38 6.70
CA VAL A 918 2.75 -12.69 7.01
C VAL A 918 4.26 -12.51 7.26
N PRO A 919 4.80 -12.82 8.45
CA PRO A 919 6.23 -12.65 8.71
C PRO A 919 7.07 -13.52 7.78
N LEU A 920 8.08 -12.91 7.13
CA LEU A 920 8.99 -13.64 6.25
C LEU A 920 9.84 -14.63 7.06
N PRO A 921 9.95 -15.90 6.64
CA PRO A 921 10.82 -16.87 7.31
C PRO A 921 12.30 -16.47 7.14
N PRO A 922 13.21 -16.88 8.04
CA PRO A 922 14.60 -16.43 8.04
C PRO A 922 15.33 -16.81 6.74
N GLY A 923 15.76 -15.79 6.00
CA GLY A 923 16.41 -15.92 4.69
C GLY A 923 16.35 -14.62 3.90
N THR A 924 16.96 -14.62 2.70
CA THR A 924 16.76 -13.53 1.72
C THR A 924 15.60 -13.89 0.80
N HIS A 925 14.75 -12.92 0.48
CA HIS A 925 13.60 -13.11 -0.42
C HIS A 925 13.61 -12.09 -1.55
N LEU A 926 12.97 -12.42 -2.67
CA LEU A 926 12.52 -11.42 -3.64
C LEU A 926 11.10 -11.01 -3.28
N LEU A 927 10.84 -9.72 -3.18
CA LEU A 927 9.49 -9.15 -3.06
C LEU A 927 9.11 -8.53 -4.39
N PHE A 928 7.90 -8.78 -4.88
CA PHE A 928 7.38 -8.10 -6.08
C PHE A 928 5.91 -7.70 -5.92
N ALA A 929 5.57 -6.59 -6.57
CA ALA A 929 4.23 -6.03 -6.58
C ALA A 929 3.37 -6.65 -7.70
N GLN A 930 2.10 -6.87 -7.38
CA GLN A 930 1.03 -7.22 -8.32
C GLN A 930 -0.21 -6.37 -8.01
N SER A 931 -1.18 -6.37 -8.93
CA SER A 931 -2.51 -5.84 -8.62
C SER A 931 -3.11 -6.59 -7.43
N GLY A 932 -3.55 -5.87 -6.39
CA GLY A 932 -4.21 -6.45 -5.22
C GLY A 932 -3.31 -7.08 -4.14
N LYS A 933 -1.98 -7.19 -4.32
CA LYS A 933 -1.08 -7.86 -3.35
C LYS A 933 0.41 -7.61 -3.61
N ILE A 934 1.22 -7.83 -2.56
CA ILE A 934 2.67 -8.03 -2.64
C ILE A 934 2.95 -9.50 -2.34
N GLU A 935 3.77 -10.17 -3.16
CA GLU A 935 4.20 -11.57 -2.93
C GLU A 935 5.71 -11.65 -2.68
N HIS A 936 6.13 -12.75 -2.04
CA HIS A 936 7.53 -13.07 -1.81
C HIS A 936 7.92 -14.44 -2.41
N VAL A 937 9.19 -14.56 -2.83
CA VAL A 937 9.84 -15.80 -3.26
C VAL A 937 11.15 -15.97 -2.47
N PRO A 938 11.32 -17.02 -1.66
CA PRO A 938 12.58 -17.27 -0.95
C PRO A 938 13.73 -17.61 -1.90
N LEU A 939 14.93 -17.12 -1.59
CA LEU A 939 16.17 -17.45 -2.31
C LEU A 939 17.01 -18.46 -1.53
N GLU A 940 17.36 -19.57 -2.18
CA GLU A 940 18.27 -20.57 -1.64
C GLU A 940 19.60 -20.46 -2.37
N GLY A 941 20.56 -19.76 -1.75
CA GLY A 941 21.72 -19.24 -2.45
C GLY A 941 21.30 -18.21 -3.51
N ASN A 942 21.33 -18.61 -4.78
CA ASN A 942 20.96 -17.78 -5.92
C ASN A 942 19.73 -18.31 -6.69
N ASN A 943 19.10 -19.39 -6.22
CA ASN A 943 18.01 -20.04 -6.94
C ASN A 943 16.66 -19.70 -6.29
N MET A 944 15.61 -19.55 -7.10
CA MET A 944 14.27 -19.18 -6.62
C MET A 944 13.54 -20.42 -6.09
N LYS A 945 13.18 -20.42 -4.80
CA LYS A 945 12.47 -21.54 -4.16
C LYS A 945 10.97 -21.46 -4.42
N LYS A 946 10.59 -21.77 -5.67
CA LYS A 946 9.25 -21.59 -6.26
C LYS A 946 8.09 -22.08 -5.39
N ASN A 947 8.24 -23.25 -4.77
CA ASN A 947 7.23 -23.87 -3.90
C ASN A 947 7.07 -23.16 -2.54
N GLY A 948 7.99 -22.27 -2.18
CA GLY A 948 7.91 -21.41 -1.00
C GLY A 948 7.30 -20.04 -1.27
N ALA A 949 6.88 -19.75 -2.52
CA ALA A 949 6.31 -18.46 -2.90
C ALA A 949 4.91 -18.25 -2.30
N LYS A 950 4.68 -17.12 -1.63
CA LYS A 950 3.40 -16.79 -0.99
C LYS A 950 3.09 -15.29 -1.09
N ALA A 951 1.82 -14.94 -0.99
CA ALA A 951 1.42 -13.57 -0.67
C ALA A 951 2.03 -13.16 0.68
N LEU A 952 2.61 -11.96 0.73
CA LEU A 952 3.15 -11.33 1.94
C LEU A 952 2.11 -10.40 2.57
N LEU A 953 1.45 -9.60 1.72
CA LEU A 953 0.43 -8.63 2.10
C LEU A 953 -0.64 -8.57 1.01
N HIS A 954 -1.90 -8.68 1.40
CA HIS A 954 -3.05 -8.53 0.51
C HIS A 954 -3.62 -7.11 0.65
N ILE A 955 -3.77 -6.39 -0.46
CA ILE A 955 -4.25 -5.01 -0.51
C ILE A 955 -5.33 -4.94 -1.60
N PRO A 956 -6.59 -5.34 -1.31
CA PRO A 956 -7.65 -5.38 -2.31
C PRO A 956 -7.87 -4.00 -2.95
N ASP A 957 -8.33 -4.03 -4.21
CA ASP A 957 -8.73 -2.87 -5.01
C ASP A 957 -7.64 -1.81 -5.28
N ARG A 958 -6.38 -2.07 -4.90
CA ARG A 958 -5.22 -1.19 -5.16
C ARG A 958 -4.25 -1.77 -6.19
N VAL A 959 -3.60 -0.89 -6.95
CA VAL A 959 -2.60 -1.23 -7.97
C VAL A 959 -1.23 -0.80 -7.46
N VAL A 960 -0.56 -1.72 -6.78
CA VAL A 960 0.78 -1.52 -6.25
C VAL A 960 1.80 -1.52 -7.39
N ILE A 961 2.58 -0.44 -7.54
CA ILE A 961 3.58 -0.30 -8.60
C ILE A 961 5.00 -0.44 -8.05
N GLY A 962 5.45 0.54 -7.26
CA GLY A 962 6.77 0.55 -6.64
C GLY A 962 6.79 -0.27 -5.35
N VAL A 963 7.88 -0.99 -5.09
CA VAL A 963 8.12 -1.67 -3.81
C VAL A 963 9.58 -1.54 -3.39
N ALA A 964 9.79 -1.09 -2.15
CA ALA A 964 11.08 -0.98 -1.50
C ALA A 964 11.04 -1.66 -0.11
N TYR A 965 12.21 -1.93 0.45
CA TYR A 965 12.34 -2.66 1.70
C TYR A 965 13.43 -2.06 2.57
N ASP A 966 13.08 -1.74 3.81
CA ASP A 966 14.04 -1.41 4.84
C ASP A 966 14.53 -2.68 5.54
N CYS A 967 15.82 -2.96 5.37
CA CYS A 967 16.48 -4.11 5.98
C CYS A 967 16.75 -3.94 7.48
N VAL A 968 16.61 -2.73 8.06
CA VAL A 968 16.86 -2.43 9.48
C VAL A 968 15.62 -2.77 10.31
N ASP A 969 14.54 -2.00 10.16
CA ASP A 969 13.30 -2.15 10.95
C ASP A 969 12.37 -3.24 10.38
N LYS A 970 12.80 -3.90 9.28
CA LYS A 970 12.05 -4.95 8.56
C LYS A 970 10.70 -4.46 8.06
N ILE A 971 10.68 -3.28 7.43
CA ILE A 971 9.47 -2.63 6.91
C ILE A 971 9.46 -2.68 5.38
N VAL A 972 8.33 -3.05 4.79
CA VAL A 972 8.08 -2.93 3.34
C VAL A 972 7.36 -1.62 3.06
N TYR A 973 7.83 -0.89 2.05
CA TYR A 973 7.25 0.36 1.55
C TYR A 973 6.77 0.15 0.12
N TRP A 974 5.63 0.73 -0.24
CA TRP A 974 5.10 0.63 -1.61
C TRP A 974 4.34 1.88 -2.04
N THR A 975 4.16 2.00 -3.35
CA THR A 975 3.34 3.03 -3.98
C THR A 975 2.07 2.42 -4.57
N ASP A 976 0.94 3.11 -4.42
CA ASP A 976 -0.32 2.79 -5.09
C ASP A 976 -0.72 3.94 -6.01
N ILE A 977 -1.20 3.61 -7.21
CA ILE A 977 -1.69 4.57 -8.21
C ILE A 977 -3.23 4.58 -8.33
N SER A 978 -3.94 3.62 -7.71
CA SER A 978 -5.41 3.59 -7.71
C SER A 978 -6.01 4.66 -6.77
N GLY A 979 -5.38 4.87 -5.62
CA GLY A 979 -5.57 6.06 -4.78
C GLY A 979 -4.20 6.60 -4.39
N PRO A 980 -3.63 7.57 -5.15
CA PRO A 980 -2.24 8.00 -5.08
C PRO A 980 -1.71 8.14 -3.66
N SER A 981 -0.85 7.20 -3.26
CA SER A 981 -0.35 7.12 -1.89
C SER A 981 0.93 6.31 -1.77
N ILE A 982 1.72 6.65 -0.74
CA ILE A 982 2.89 5.90 -0.30
C ILE A 982 2.59 5.33 1.08
N SER A 983 2.69 4.02 1.21
CA SER A 983 2.28 3.27 2.40
C SER A 983 3.34 2.25 2.81
N ARG A 984 3.31 1.84 4.07
CA ARG A 984 4.30 0.93 4.68
C ARG A 984 3.66 -0.08 5.63
N ALA A 985 4.30 -1.24 5.80
CA ALA A 985 3.90 -2.24 6.77
C ALA A 985 5.11 -3.00 7.35
N SER A 986 5.03 -3.36 8.63
CA SER A 986 6.04 -4.13 9.36
C SER A 986 5.96 -5.61 9.01
N LEU A 987 7.11 -6.26 8.74
CA LEU A 987 7.17 -7.72 8.60
C LEU A 987 6.99 -8.46 9.94
N HIS A 988 7.08 -7.77 11.07
CA HIS A 988 6.90 -8.36 12.40
C HIS A 988 5.43 -8.33 12.89
N GLY A 989 4.49 -7.98 12.01
CA GLY A 989 3.10 -7.71 12.38
C GLY A 989 2.84 -6.22 12.56
N GLY A 990 1.61 -5.81 12.27
CA GLY A 990 1.12 -4.43 12.34
C GLY A 990 0.34 -4.05 11.09
N GLU A 991 -0.66 -3.19 11.24
CA GLU A 991 -1.50 -2.76 10.13
C GLU A 991 -0.74 -1.86 9.14
N PRO A 992 -1.03 -1.94 7.82
CA PRO A 992 -0.58 -0.98 6.82
C PRO A 992 -0.85 0.47 7.22
N THR A 993 0.19 1.31 7.21
CA THR A 993 0.09 2.75 7.48
C THR A 993 0.43 3.54 6.22
N THR A 994 -0.48 4.41 5.77
CA THR A 994 -0.19 5.38 4.71
C THR A 994 0.59 6.54 5.29
N ILE A 995 1.78 6.80 4.75
CA ILE A 995 2.68 7.87 5.21
C ILE A 995 2.57 9.14 4.36
N ILE A 996 2.18 9.04 3.09
CA ILE A 996 1.91 10.19 2.20
C ILE A 996 0.66 9.89 1.36
N LYS A 997 -0.27 10.85 1.32
CA LYS A 997 -1.57 10.77 0.61
C LYS A 997 -1.95 12.06 -0.13
N THR A 998 -1.19 13.15 0.06
CA THR A 998 -1.43 14.48 -0.52
C THR A 998 -0.31 14.85 -1.49
N ASP A 999 -0.61 15.69 -2.48
CA ASP A 999 0.33 16.11 -3.55
C ASP A 999 1.04 14.92 -4.21
N LEU A 1000 0.27 13.91 -4.64
CA LEU A 1000 0.75 12.74 -5.40
C LEU A 1000 -0.18 12.55 -6.61
N GLY A 1001 0.41 12.29 -7.77
CA GLY A 1001 -0.29 11.96 -9.01
C GLY A 1001 -0.09 10.50 -9.38
N SER A 1002 1.12 10.14 -9.82
CA SER A 1002 1.48 8.79 -10.24
C SER A 1002 2.86 8.39 -9.69
N PRO A 1003 2.96 7.99 -8.40
CA PRO A 1003 4.21 7.54 -7.80
C PRO A 1003 4.64 6.17 -8.33
N GLU A 1004 5.52 6.13 -9.33
CA GLU A 1004 5.91 4.89 -10.04
C GLU A 1004 7.12 4.17 -9.41
N GLY A 1005 8.10 4.90 -8.90
CA GLY A 1005 9.33 4.34 -8.34
C GLY A 1005 9.56 4.78 -6.90
N ILE A 1006 10.21 3.93 -6.12
CA ILE A 1006 10.46 4.15 -4.69
C ILE A 1006 11.78 3.50 -4.25
N ALA A 1007 12.57 4.23 -3.46
CA ALA A 1007 13.87 3.80 -2.95
C ALA A 1007 14.04 4.19 -1.47
N VAL A 1008 14.68 3.32 -0.69
CA VAL A 1008 14.91 3.50 0.75
C VAL A 1008 16.41 3.62 1.02
N ASP A 1009 16.80 4.70 1.69
CA ASP A 1009 18.14 4.85 2.27
C ASP A 1009 18.12 4.27 3.69
N HIS A 1010 18.64 3.05 3.83
CA HIS A 1010 18.67 2.34 5.11
C HIS A 1010 19.63 2.95 6.14
N LEU A 1011 20.61 3.77 5.71
CA LEU A 1011 21.62 4.39 6.57
C LEU A 1011 21.21 5.78 7.07
N GLY A 1012 20.74 6.66 6.16
CA GLY A 1012 20.23 8.00 6.52
C GLY A 1012 18.77 8.01 6.98
N ARG A 1013 18.05 6.89 6.87
CA ARG A 1013 16.64 6.71 7.26
C ARG A 1013 15.66 7.59 6.46
N ASN A 1014 15.97 7.78 5.18
CA ASN A 1014 15.19 8.56 4.21
C ASN A 1014 14.48 7.64 3.19
N ILE A 1015 13.44 8.17 2.54
CA ILE A 1015 12.73 7.53 1.43
C ILE A 1015 12.61 8.50 0.26
N PHE A 1016 12.85 8.00 -0.95
CA PHE A 1016 12.83 8.77 -2.20
C PHE A 1016 11.81 8.16 -3.16
N TRP A 1017 11.11 8.98 -3.94
CA TRP A 1017 10.20 8.50 -4.99
C TRP A 1017 10.22 9.38 -6.24
N THR A 1018 9.66 8.83 -7.31
CA THR A 1018 9.44 9.45 -8.62
C THR A 1018 7.94 9.55 -8.86
N ASP A 1019 7.45 10.74 -9.24
CA ASP A 1019 6.07 10.92 -9.70
C ASP A 1019 6.05 11.25 -11.20
N SER A 1020 5.44 10.37 -12.00
CA SER A 1020 5.40 10.47 -13.46
C SER A 1020 4.26 11.33 -14.01
N GLN A 1021 3.39 11.85 -13.14
CA GLN A 1021 2.31 12.78 -13.50
C GLN A 1021 2.62 14.22 -13.04
N LEU A 1022 3.38 14.37 -11.96
CA LEU A 1022 3.83 15.67 -11.45
C LEU A 1022 5.24 16.06 -11.94
N ASP A 1023 5.91 15.19 -12.69
CA ASP A 1023 7.29 15.34 -13.20
C ASP A 1023 8.32 15.67 -12.11
N ARG A 1024 8.21 14.96 -10.97
CA ARG A 1024 8.99 15.25 -9.76
C ARG A 1024 9.78 14.06 -9.22
N ILE A 1025 10.85 14.40 -8.51
CA ILE A 1025 11.58 13.49 -7.63
C ILE A 1025 11.69 14.16 -6.27
N GLU A 1026 11.38 13.40 -5.23
CA GLU A 1026 11.19 13.91 -3.88
C GLU A 1026 11.84 13.02 -2.84
N VAL A 1027 12.01 13.57 -1.64
CA VAL A 1027 12.52 12.87 -0.46
C VAL A 1027 11.70 13.21 0.78
N ALA A 1028 11.52 12.23 1.66
CA ALA A 1028 11.01 12.41 3.01
C ALA A 1028 11.77 11.49 3.96
N ARG A 1029 11.48 11.56 5.26
CA ARG A 1029 11.90 10.52 6.21
C ARG A 1029 11.00 9.28 6.09
N LEU A 1030 11.46 8.14 6.60
CA LEU A 1030 10.74 6.86 6.56
C LEU A 1030 9.38 6.85 7.29
N ASP A 1031 9.01 7.91 8.00
CA ASP A 1031 7.70 8.16 8.61
C ASP A 1031 6.79 9.10 7.78
N GLY A 1032 7.23 9.50 6.59
CA GLY A 1032 6.53 10.47 5.72
C GLY A 1032 6.74 11.93 6.11
N ARG A 1033 7.39 12.21 7.24
CA ARG A 1033 7.61 13.57 7.72
C ARG A 1033 8.79 14.24 7.00
N GLN A 1034 8.84 15.56 7.12
CA GLN A 1034 9.95 16.39 6.62
C GLN A 1034 10.18 16.24 5.09
N ARG A 1035 9.08 16.17 4.31
CA ARG A 1035 9.06 16.08 2.85
C ARG A 1035 9.68 17.30 2.15
N ARG A 1036 10.48 17.06 1.11
CA ARG A 1036 11.05 18.06 0.20
C ARG A 1036 11.13 17.55 -1.25
N ILE A 1037 10.81 18.41 -2.21
CA ILE A 1037 11.08 18.20 -3.63
C ILE A 1037 12.59 18.38 -3.90
N LEU A 1038 13.20 17.42 -4.62
CA LEU A 1038 14.60 17.50 -5.07
C LEU A 1038 14.69 17.99 -6.51
N PHE A 1039 13.78 17.52 -7.38
CA PHE A 1039 13.72 17.90 -8.79
C PHE A 1039 12.27 18.09 -9.22
N ASP A 1040 12.02 19.18 -9.94
CA ASP A 1040 10.72 19.62 -10.50
C ASP A 1040 10.83 20.02 -11.99
N THR A 1041 12.04 19.92 -12.55
CA THR A 1041 12.44 20.56 -13.80
C THR A 1041 13.29 19.61 -14.65
N GLY A 1042 13.07 19.66 -15.97
CA GLY A 1042 13.80 18.81 -16.92
C GLY A 1042 13.55 17.32 -16.71
N LEU A 1043 12.41 16.93 -16.14
CA LEU A 1043 11.86 15.58 -16.12
C LEU A 1043 10.62 15.58 -17.01
N VAL A 1044 10.29 14.45 -17.63
CA VAL A 1044 9.08 14.32 -18.48
C VAL A 1044 8.32 13.01 -18.24
N ASN A 1045 8.99 11.94 -17.83
CA ASN A 1045 8.37 10.68 -17.38
C ASN A 1045 9.36 9.91 -16.47
N PRO A 1046 9.65 10.38 -15.23
CA PRO A 1046 10.54 9.68 -14.30
C PRO A 1046 9.91 8.34 -13.84
N ARG A 1047 10.67 7.23 -13.86
CA ARG A 1047 10.20 5.89 -13.44
C ARG A 1047 11.09 5.27 -12.36
N ALA A 1048 12.11 4.49 -12.71
CA ALA A 1048 12.85 3.72 -11.71
C ALA A 1048 13.87 4.60 -11.00
N ILE A 1049 14.01 4.45 -9.68
CA ILE A 1049 14.90 5.23 -8.83
C ILE A 1049 15.61 4.29 -7.85
N VAL A 1050 16.92 4.49 -7.66
CA VAL A 1050 17.74 3.72 -6.70
C VAL A 1050 18.81 4.59 -6.04
N VAL A 1051 19.21 4.19 -4.83
CA VAL A 1051 20.17 4.90 -3.98
C VAL A 1051 21.47 4.11 -3.82
N ASP A 1052 22.57 4.84 -3.64
CA ASP A 1052 23.82 4.33 -3.06
C ASP A 1052 24.09 5.05 -1.73
N PRO A 1053 23.57 4.53 -0.60
CA PRO A 1053 23.73 5.13 0.73
C PRO A 1053 25.18 5.31 1.18
N VAL A 1054 26.10 4.49 0.67
CA VAL A 1054 27.51 4.49 1.11
C VAL A 1054 28.31 5.58 0.40
N ARG A 1055 28.01 5.84 -0.88
CA ARG A 1055 28.69 6.88 -1.68
C ARG A 1055 27.86 8.15 -1.85
N GLY A 1056 26.65 8.22 -1.30
CA GLY A 1056 25.80 9.42 -1.34
C GLY A 1056 25.29 9.78 -2.74
N ASN A 1057 25.02 8.78 -3.59
CA ASN A 1057 24.50 9.01 -4.96
C ASN A 1057 23.05 8.54 -5.10
N LEU A 1058 22.33 9.20 -5.99
CA LEU A 1058 21.00 8.87 -6.46
C LEU A 1058 21.08 8.57 -7.98
N TYR A 1059 20.30 7.61 -8.46
CA TYR A 1059 20.20 7.25 -9.87
C TYR A 1059 18.74 7.04 -10.25
N TRP A 1060 18.31 7.52 -11.41
CA TRP A 1060 16.95 7.27 -11.90
C TRP A 1060 16.86 7.20 -13.42
N THR A 1061 15.74 6.67 -13.91
CA THR A 1061 15.38 6.63 -15.33
C THR A 1061 14.26 7.62 -15.64
N ASP A 1062 14.34 8.25 -16.82
CA ASP A 1062 13.27 9.03 -17.43
C ASP A 1062 12.98 8.41 -18.80
N TRP A 1063 11.76 7.92 -19.00
CA TRP A 1063 11.35 7.17 -20.19
C TRP A 1063 10.63 8.04 -21.23
N ASN A 1064 10.87 9.35 -21.22
CA ASN A 1064 10.50 10.26 -22.30
C ASN A 1064 10.80 9.64 -23.68
N ARG A 1065 9.76 9.47 -24.51
CA ARG A 1065 9.86 8.80 -25.82
C ARG A 1065 10.71 9.55 -26.85
N GLU A 1066 10.94 10.85 -26.66
CA GLU A 1066 11.74 11.69 -27.56
C GLU A 1066 13.21 11.76 -27.14
N ALA A 1067 13.48 11.62 -25.83
CA ALA A 1067 14.82 11.74 -25.24
C ALA A 1067 14.97 10.88 -23.97
N PRO A 1068 14.93 9.53 -24.09
CA PRO A 1068 15.02 8.63 -22.94
C PRO A 1068 16.43 8.68 -22.35
N LYS A 1069 16.52 8.69 -21.03
CA LYS A 1069 17.78 8.95 -20.31
C LYS A 1069 17.85 8.27 -18.96
N ILE A 1070 19.09 8.04 -18.50
CA ILE A 1070 19.40 7.64 -17.13
C ILE A 1070 20.24 8.77 -16.54
N GLU A 1071 19.78 9.31 -15.42
CA GLU A 1071 20.42 10.43 -14.73
C GLU A 1071 20.99 10.00 -13.37
N THR A 1072 21.88 10.82 -12.84
CA THR A 1072 22.46 10.66 -11.51
C THR A 1072 22.71 12.01 -10.85
N SER A 1073 22.62 12.05 -9.53
CA SER A 1073 22.96 13.19 -8.67
C SER A 1073 23.53 12.69 -7.36
N TYR A 1074 23.92 13.59 -6.47
CA TYR A 1074 24.01 13.27 -5.05
C TYR A 1074 22.61 13.21 -4.42
N MET A 1075 22.49 12.64 -3.21
CA MET A 1075 21.19 12.45 -2.56
C MET A 1075 20.48 13.77 -2.20
N ASP A 1076 21.22 14.88 -2.16
CA ASP A 1076 20.69 16.22 -1.88
C ASP A 1076 20.30 17.02 -3.14
N GLY A 1077 20.26 16.36 -4.29
CA GLY A 1077 19.95 16.96 -5.59
C GLY A 1077 21.15 17.60 -6.30
N THR A 1078 22.29 17.81 -5.62
CA THR A 1078 23.46 18.45 -6.24
C THR A 1078 24.19 17.53 -7.22
N ASN A 1079 25.03 18.10 -8.10
CA ASN A 1079 25.77 17.38 -9.15
C ASN A 1079 24.89 16.51 -10.08
N ARG A 1080 23.63 16.93 -10.33
CA ARG A 1080 22.74 16.30 -11.31
C ARG A 1080 23.37 16.31 -12.71
N ARG A 1081 23.44 15.15 -13.34
CA ARG A 1081 24.02 14.92 -14.66
C ARG A 1081 23.39 13.72 -15.36
N ILE A 1082 23.32 13.77 -16.69
CA ILE A 1082 22.90 12.63 -17.50
C ILE A 1082 24.06 11.62 -17.58
N LEU A 1083 23.81 10.37 -17.17
CA LEU A 1083 24.77 9.27 -17.16
C LEU A 1083 24.69 8.45 -18.47
N VAL A 1084 23.48 8.23 -18.99
CA VAL A 1084 23.23 7.55 -20.28
C VAL A 1084 22.13 8.27 -21.04
N LYS A 1085 22.33 8.46 -22.34
CA LYS A 1085 21.37 9.07 -23.29
C LYS A 1085 21.29 8.30 -24.62
N ASP A 1086 22.37 7.62 -25.00
CA ASP A 1086 22.51 6.91 -26.28
C ASP A 1086 22.11 5.42 -26.10
N ASP A 1087 21.66 4.75 -27.17
CA ASP A 1087 21.20 3.34 -27.12
C ASP A 1087 20.11 3.08 -26.04
N LEU A 1088 19.16 4.01 -25.82
CA LEU A 1088 18.02 3.85 -24.90
C LEU A 1088 16.67 3.93 -25.63
N GLY A 1089 15.66 3.24 -25.10
CA GLY A 1089 14.28 3.28 -25.61
C GLY A 1089 13.23 3.46 -24.53
N LEU A 1090 13.06 2.46 -23.65
CA LEU A 1090 12.15 2.50 -22.50
C LEU A 1090 12.88 1.91 -21.27
N PRO A 1091 13.75 2.68 -20.60
CA PRO A 1091 14.50 2.24 -19.42
C PRO A 1091 13.56 2.11 -18.21
N ASN A 1092 12.86 0.97 -18.13
CA ASN A 1092 11.78 0.78 -17.15
C ASN A 1092 12.27 0.48 -15.74
N GLY A 1093 13.36 -0.29 -15.60
CA GLY A 1093 13.85 -0.79 -14.32
C GLY A 1093 15.33 -0.52 -14.13
N LEU A 1094 15.72 -0.19 -12.89
CA LEU A 1094 17.07 0.19 -12.50
C LEU A 1094 17.44 -0.51 -11.18
N THR A 1095 18.68 -0.99 -11.05
CA THR A 1095 19.22 -1.56 -9.82
C THR A 1095 20.70 -1.24 -9.66
N PHE A 1096 21.16 -1.11 -8.42
CA PHE A 1096 22.57 -0.84 -8.10
C PHE A 1096 23.09 -1.87 -7.10
N ASP A 1097 24.21 -2.52 -7.46
CA ASP A 1097 24.91 -3.45 -6.58
C ASP A 1097 26.05 -2.71 -5.86
N PRO A 1098 25.96 -2.49 -4.53
CA PRO A 1098 26.98 -1.76 -3.79
C PRO A 1098 28.33 -2.47 -3.71
N TYR A 1099 28.34 -3.82 -3.80
CA TYR A 1099 29.54 -4.65 -3.71
C TYR A 1099 30.34 -4.62 -5.02
N SER A 1100 29.66 -4.79 -6.16
CA SER A 1100 30.33 -4.70 -7.47
C SER A 1100 30.45 -3.28 -8.02
N SER A 1101 29.81 -2.29 -7.38
CA SER A 1101 29.71 -0.90 -7.86
C SER A 1101 29.13 -0.79 -9.27
N MET A 1102 28.19 -1.67 -9.63
CA MET A 1102 27.56 -1.69 -10.96
C MET A 1102 26.12 -1.22 -10.88
N LEU A 1103 25.77 -0.27 -11.74
CA LEU A 1103 24.41 0.14 -12.04
C LEU A 1103 23.93 -0.67 -13.25
N CYS A 1104 22.84 -1.40 -13.09
CA CYS A 1104 22.24 -2.25 -14.11
C CYS A 1104 20.80 -1.81 -14.38
N TRP A 1105 20.38 -1.84 -15.64
CA TRP A 1105 19.01 -1.49 -16.05
C TRP A 1105 18.45 -2.48 -17.07
N VAL A 1106 17.12 -2.43 -17.20
CA VAL A 1106 16.35 -3.21 -18.16
C VAL A 1106 15.53 -2.28 -19.03
N ASP A 1107 15.69 -2.42 -20.36
CA ASP A 1107 15.08 -1.55 -21.36
C ASP A 1107 14.08 -2.36 -22.22
N ALA A 1108 12.81 -1.97 -22.18
CA ALA A 1108 11.73 -2.63 -22.92
C ALA A 1108 11.60 -2.16 -24.38
N GLY A 1109 12.21 -1.03 -24.73
CA GLY A 1109 12.28 -0.51 -26.09
C GLY A 1109 13.42 -1.14 -26.88
N THR A 1110 14.63 -1.14 -26.32
CA THR A 1110 15.81 -1.77 -26.96
C THR A 1110 15.90 -3.28 -26.70
N LYS A 1111 15.13 -3.83 -25.75
CA LYS A 1111 15.08 -5.25 -25.37
C LYS A 1111 16.42 -5.80 -24.89
N ARG A 1112 17.03 -5.05 -23.97
CA ARG A 1112 18.36 -5.32 -23.40
C ARG A 1112 18.38 -5.24 -21.88
N LEU A 1113 19.18 -6.10 -21.27
CA LEU A 1113 19.67 -5.94 -19.90
C LEU A 1113 21.14 -5.52 -19.99
N GLU A 1114 21.46 -4.36 -19.43
CA GLU A 1114 22.77 -3.73 -19.50
C GLU A 1114 23.26 -3.27 -18.13
N CYS A 1115 24.59 -3.24 -17.95
CA CYS A 1115 25.23 -2.78 -16.73
C CYS A 1115 26.44 -1.88 -17.05
N MET A 1116 26.68 -0.88 -16.22
CA MET A 1116 27.92 -0.07 -16.23
C MET A 1116 28.41 0.19 -14.81
N ASN A 1117 29.67 0.59 -14.65
CA ASN A 1117 30.12 1.22 -13.41
C ASN A 1117 29.93 2.74 -13.57
N PRO A 1118 29.17 3.44 -12.70
CA PRO A 1118 28.91 4.89 -12.85
C PRO A 1118 30.15 5.80 -12.90
N ASN A 1119 31.33 5.29 -12.49
CA ASN A 1119 32.60 6.00 -12.54
C ASN A 1119 33.48 5.60 -13.75
N GLN A 1120 32.98 4.77 -14.67
CA GLN A 1120 33.71 4.30 -15.86
C GLN A 1120 32.82 4.37 -17.10
N LEU A 1121 33.39 4.73 -18.25
CA LEU A 1121 32.67 4.85 -19.52
C LEU A 1121 32.30 3.49 -20.17
N GLY A 1122 32.47 2.37 -19.45
CA GLY A 1122 32.25 1.01 -19.94
C GLY A 1122 30.84 0.48 -19.68
N ARG A 1123 30.02 0.40 -20.73
CA ARG A 1123 28.70 -0.25 -20.75
C ARG A 1123 28.82 -1.69 -21.25
N ARG A 1124 28.42 -2.68 -20.44
CA ARG A 1124 28.39 -4.11 -20.80
C ARG A 1124 26.94 -4.57 -21.05
N LYS A 1125 26.72 -5.14 -22.23
CA LYS A 1125 25.50 -5.91 -22.57
C LYS A 1125 25.54 -7.27 -21.85
N ILE A 1126 24.48 -7.59 -21.10
CA ILE A 1126 24.39 -8.82 -20.31
C ILE A 1126 23.50 -9.84 -21.00
N VAL A 1127 22.29 -9.45 -21.41
CA VAL A 1127 21.34 -10.27 -22.20
C VAL A 1127 20.61 -9.38 -23.22
N GLU A 1128 20.38 -9.89 -24.42
CA GLU A 1128 19.51 -9.29 -25.44
C GLU A 1128 18.30 -10.21 -25.70
N GLY A 1129 17.15 -9.65 -26.10
CA GLY A 1129 15.95 -10.43 -26.45
C GLY A 1129 14.94 -10.63 -25.31
N ILE A 1130 15.11 -9.93 -24.18
CA ILE A 1130 14.08 -9.81 -23.14
C ILE A 1130 12.80 -9.16 -23.73
N GLN A 1131 11.60 -9.47 -23.22
CA GLN A 1131 10.38 -9.22 -23.99
C GLN A 1131 9.68 -7.90 -23.63
N TYR A 1132 9.33 -7.70 -22.36
CA TYR A 1132 8.89 -6.41 -21.84
C TYR A 1132 9.19 -6.31 -20.34
N PRO A 1133 10.44 -6.01 -19.95
CA PRO A 1133 10.80 -5.83 -18.55
C PRO A 1133 10.09 -4.63 -17.90
N PHE A 1134 9.81 -4.73 -16.61
CA PHE A 1134 9.36 -3.61 -15.78
C PHE A 1134 10.39 -3.26 -14.68
N GLY A 1135 10.47 -4.06 -13.61
CA GLY A 1135 11.43 -3.87 -12.53
C GLY A 1135 12.65 -4.80 -12.64
N VAL A 1136 13.74 -4.46 -11.95
CA VAL A 1136 14.93 -5.32 -11.79
C VAL A 1136 15.57 -5.13 -10.42
N THR A 1137 16.12 -6.22 -9.84
CA THR A 1137 16.90 -6.20 -8.59
C THR A 1137 18.12 -7.15 -8.70
N SER A 1138 19.15 -6.95 -7.88
CA SER A 1138 20.40 -7.72 -7.90
C SER A 1138 20.67 -8.46 -6.60
N TYR A 1139 21.01 -9.75 -6.67
CA TYR A 1139 21.46 -10.51 -5.49
C TYR A 1139 22.50 -11.58 -5.84
N GLY A 1140 23.58 -11.66 -5.07
CA GLY A 1140 24.71 -12.56 -5.31
C GLY A 1140 25.35 -12.29 -6.67
N LYS A 1141 25.30 -13.27 -7.58
CA LYS A 1141 25.73 -13.11 -8.99
C LYS A 1141 24.57 -12.98 -9.98
N ASN A 1142 23.32 -13.06 -9.51
CA ASN A 1142 22.14 -13.03 -10.37
C ASN A 1142 21.49 -11.65 -10.37
N LEU A 1143 20.83 -11.32 -11.49
CA LEU A 1143 19.91 -10.21 -11.64
C LEU A 1143 18.51 -10.79 -11.89
N TYR A 1144 17.49 -10.24 -11.23
CA TYR A 1144 16.12 -10.74 -11.28
C TYR A 1144 15.21 -9.63 -11.79
N TYR A 1145 14.47 -9.87 -12.88
CA TYR A 1145 13.61 -8.87 -13.50
C TYR A 1145 12.18 -9.38 -13.72
N THR A 1146 11.20 -8.48 -13.67
CA THR A 1146 9.78 -8.78 -13.96
C THR A 1146 9.48 -8.54 -15.43
N ASP A 1147 8.82 -9.47 -16.13
CA ASP A 1147 8.51 -9.36 -17.57
C ASP A 1147 6.99 -9.50 -17.85
N TRP A 1148 6.37 -8.41 -18.34
CA TRP A 1148 4.93 -8.31 -18.66
C TRP A 1148 4.47 -9.15 -19.86
N ARG A 1149 5.39 -9.72 -20.66
CA ARG A 1149 5.04 -10.59 -21.79
C ARG A 1149 5.25 -12.06 -21.47
N ARG A 1150 5.89 -12.36 -20.33
CA ARG A 1150 6.11 -13.72 -19.81
C ARG A 1150 5.29 -14.01 -18.55
N ASP A 1151 4.65 -13.01 -17.95
CA ASP A 1151 4.02 -13.05 -16.62
C ASP A 1151 4.93 -13.68 -15.55
N ALA A 1152 6.21 -13.29 -15.56
CA ALA A 1152 7.28 -14.00 -14.85
C ALA A 1152 8.32 -13.09 -14.18
N VAL A 1153 8.90 -13.59 -13.09
CA VAL A 1153 10.20 -13.16 -12.56
C VAL A 1153 11.28 -14.04 -13.20
N VAL A 1154 12.19 -13.43 -13.95
CA VAL A 1154 13.27 -14.12 -14.66
C VAL A 1154 14.61 -13.80 -14.00
N ALA A 1155 15.41 -14.83 -13.75
CA ALA A 1155 16.76 -14.72 -13.23
C ALA A 1155 17.80 -14.84 -14.36
N VAL A 1156 18.82 -13.98 -14.31
CA VAL A 1156 19.94 -13.90 -15.25
C VAL A 1156 21.25 -13.98 -14.46
N ASP A 1157 22.16 -14.86 -14.86
CA ASP A 1157 23.50 -14.91 -14.30
C ASP A 1157 24.39 -13.85 -14.98
N ARG A 1158 24.84 -12.85 -14.21
CA ARG A 1158 25.65 -11.73 -14.75
C ARG A 1158 27.03 -12.17 -15.26
N THR A 1159 27.52 -13.35 -14.84
CA THR A 1159 28.86 -13.84 -15.18
C THR A 1159 28.85 -14.44 -16.58
N ILE A 1160 27.99 -15.45 -16.81
CA ILE A 1160 27.85 -16.16 -18.08
C ILE A 1160 26.89 -15.50 -19.09
N SER A 1161 26.22 -14.39 -18.72
CA SER A 1161 25.35 -13.63 -19.64
C SER A 1161 24.18 -14.46 -20.20
N LEU A 1162 23.49 -15.20 -19.32
CA LEU A 1162 22.39 -16.11 -19.69
C LEU A 1162 21.25 -16.07 -18.66
N GLU A 1163 20.01 -16.20 -19.13
CA GLU A 1163 18.86 -16.57 -18.28
C GLU A 1163 19.10 -17.96 -17.67
N ASN A 1164 18.93 -18.10 -16.36
CA ASN A 1164 19.23 -19.34 -15.63
C ASN A 1164 18.04 -19.92 -14.83
N ASP A 1165 17.05 -19.10 -14.46
CA ASP A 1165 15.82 -19.56 -13.81
C ASP A 1165 14.63 -18.63 -14.12
N ASN A 1166 13.40 -19.13 -13.94
CA ASN A 1166 12.16 -18.44 -14.22
C ASN A 1166 11.07 -18.89 -13.22
N PHE A 1167 10.45 -17.92 -12.53
CA PHE A 1167 9.29 -18.13 -11.66
C PHE A 1167 8.06 -17.42 -12.24
N GLN A 1168 6.99 -18.19 -12.51
CA GLN A 1168 5.67 -17.67 -12.87
C GLN A 1168 4.73 -17.78 -11.66
N PRO A 1169 4.08 -16.68 -11.22
CA PRO A 1169 3.08 -16.72 -10.15
C PRO A 1169 1.85 -17.55 -10.53
N HIS A 1170 1.25 -18.23 -9.54
CA HIS A 1170 0.07 -19.09 -9.73
C HIS A 1170 -1.16 -18.33 -10.26
N LYS A 1171 -1.32 -17.05 -9.90
CA LYS A 1171 -2.32 -16.14 -10.48
C LYS A 1171 -1.61 -15.13 -11.38
N ARG A 1172 -1.76 -15.25 -12.70
CA ARG A 1172 -1.15 -14.35 -13.68
C ARG A 1172 -1.80 -12.97 -13.61
N SER A 1173 -1.03 -12.00 -13.13
CA SER A 1173 -1.31 -10.57 -13.23
C SER A 1173 -0.02 -9.85 -13.63
N ARG A 1174 -0.09 -8.57 -14.00
CA ARG A 1174 1.12 -7.81 -14.32
C ARG A 1174 2.00 -7.69 -13.08
N LEU A 1175 3.25 -8.13 -13.24
CA LEU A 1175 4.30 -7.96 -12.24
C LEU A 1175 4.91 -6.56 -12.39
N TYR A 1176 4.83 -5.75 -11.35
CA TYR A 1176 5.36 -4.39 -11.34
C TYR A 1176 6.77 -4.37 -10.73
N GLY A 1177 7.04 -3.51 -9.75
CA GLY A 1177 8.33 -3.40 -9.08
C GLY A 1177 8.76 -4.72 -8.42
N ILE A 1178 10.08 -4.91 -8.31
CA ILE A 1178 10.72 -6.03 -7.63
C ILE A 1178 11.90 -5.51 -6.82
N THR A 1179 12.05 -6.00 -5.58
CA THR A 1179 13.15 -5.65 -4.68
C THR A 1179 13.64 -6.88 -3.91
N THR A 1180 14.82 -6.79 -3.33
CA THR A 1180 15.42 -7.89 -2.56
C THR A 1180 15.26 -7.62 -1.07
N ALA A 1181 14.48 -8.45 -0.38
CA ALA A 1181 14.36 -8.43 1.07
C ALA A 1181 15.56 -9.17 1.71
N PHE A 1182 16.62 -8.42 1.98
CA PHE A 1182 17.83 -8.93 2.62
C PHE A 1182 17.58 -9.37 4.07
N ALA A 1183 18.11 -10.54 4.44
CA ALA A 1183 18.14 -11.02 5.83
C ALA A 1183 18.94 -10.08 6.74
N GLN A 1184 20.10 -9.62 6.27
CA GLN A 1184 21.02 -8.70 6.94
C GLN A 1184 21.27 -7.50 6.01
N CYS A 1185 21.33 -6.28 6.55
CA CYS A 1185 21.62 -5.10 5.74
C CYS A 1185 23.00 -5.16 5.07
N PRO A 1186 23.16 -4.62 3.85
CA PRO A 1186 24.47 -4.30 3.30
C PRO A 1186 25.23 -3.38 4.25
N GLY A 1187 26.39 -3.85 4.71
CA GLY A 1187 27.25 -3.11 5.64
C GLY A 1187 27.80 -1.84 5.01
N GLY A 1188 27.72 -0.74 5.75
CA GLY A 1188 28.19 0.58 5.33
C GLY A 1188 27.96 1.61 6.43
N HIS A 1189 28.61 2.76 6.28
CA HIS A 1189 28.43 3.91 7.16
C HIS A 1189 28.53 5.17 6.31
N ASN A 1190 27.61 6.12 6.51
CA ASN A 1190 27.63 7.43 5.87
C ASN A 1190 27.55 8.53 6.92
N TYR A 1191 27.77 9.78 6.51
CA TYR A 1191 27.81 10.91 7.43
C TYR A 1191 26.46 11.19 8.14
N CYS A 1192 25.35 10.61 7.68
CA CYS A 1192 24.03 10.72 8.29
C CYS A 1192 23.71 9.59 9.30
N THR A 1193 24.47 8.49 9.29
CA THR A 1193 24.17 7.27 10.05
C THR A 1193 24.14 7.49 11.57
N VAL A 1194 24.98 8.40 12.09
CA VAL A 1194 25.03 8.75 13.52
C VAL A 1194 24.29 10.05 13.78
N ASN A 1195 23.29 10.01 14.67
CA ASN A 1195 22.51 11.18 15.12
C ASN A 1195 21.88 12.01 13.98
N ASN A 1196 21.36 11.37 12.92
CA ASN A 1196 20.88 12.04 11.69
C ASN A 1196 21.94 12.99 11.09
N GLY A 1197 23.22 12.64 11.22
CA GLY A 1197 24.35 13.52 10.91
C GLY A 1197 24.30 14.88 11.62
N GLY A 1198 23.64 15.04 12.77
CA GLY A 1198 23.46 16.34 13.41
C GLY A 1198 22.62 17.34 12.59
N CYS A 1199 21.80 16.87 11.65
CA CYS A 1199 20.80 17.69 10.96
C CYS A 1199 19.47 17.68 11.74
N THR A 1200 18.77 18.82 11.80
CA THR A 1200 17.46 18.92 12.48
C THR A 1200 16.32 18.27 11.70
N HIS A 1201 16.42 18.26 10.37
CA HIS A 1201 15.40 17.75 9.45
C HIS A 1201 15.94 16.60 8.59
N LEU A 1202 16.07 16.79 7.27
CA LEU A 1202 16.66 15.80 6.39
C LEU A 1202 18.20 15.85 6.50
N CYS A 1203 18.83 14.68 6.60
CA CYS A 1203 20.26 14.52 6.33
C CYS A 1203 20.43 13.70 5.06
N LEU A 1204 21.06 14.29 4.04
CA LEU A 1204 21.23 13.69 2.72
C LEU A 1204 22.73 13.50 2.46
N ALA A 1205 23.16 12.26 2.28
CA ALA A 1205 24.58 11.92 2.14
C ALA A 1205 25.14 12.32 0.77
N THR A 1206 26.39 12.78 0.75
CA THR A 1206 27.14 13.09 -0.48
C THR A 1206 28.48 12.36 -0.45
N PRO A 1207 29.19 12.15 -1.59
CA PRO A 1207 30.42 11.35 -1.61
C PRO A 1207 31.55 11.89 -0.71
N GLY A 1208 31.50 13.17 -0.35
CA GLY A 1208 32.47 13.82 0.55
C GLY A 1208 31.92 14.20 1.93
N GLY A 1209 30.64 13.95 2.22
CA GLY A 1209 30.00 14.50 3.42
C GLY A 1209 28.50 14.23 3.51
N ARG A 1210 27.77 15.23 3.99
CA ARG A 1210 26.31 15.27 4.14
C ARG A 1210 25.85 16.70 3.95
N THR A 1211 24.61 16.89 3.54
CA THR A 1211 23.96 18.19 3.64
C THR A 1211 22.68 18.07 4.45
N CYS A 1212 22.39 19.10 5.25
CA CYS A 1212 21.14 19.24 5.96
C CYS A 1212 20.18 20.02 5.07
N ARG A 1213 19.03 19.42 4.73
CA ARG A 1213 17.97 20.06 3.94
C ARG A 1213 16.70 20.22 4.76
N CYS A 1214 15.96 21.27 4.44
CA CYS A 1214 14.67 21.57 5.05
C CYS A 1214 13.52 20.94 4.28
N PRO A 1215 12.36 20.68 4.92
CA PRO A 1215 11.13 20.41 4.18
C PRO A 1215 10.67 21.67 3.42
N ASP A 1216 9.82 21.53 2.42
CA ASP A 1216 9.30 22.69 1.68
C ASP A 1216 8.28 23.50 2.49
N ASN A 1217 7.53 22.83 3.39
CA ASN A 1217 6.68 23.48 4.38
C ASN A 1217 7.47 23.82 5.65
N THR A 1218 8.26 24.91 5.60
CA THR A 1218 9.02 25.48 6.73
C THR A 1218 8.16 26.27 7.74
N VAL A 1219 6.92 25.87 7.97
CA VAL A 1219 6.01 26.56 8.91
C VAL A 1219 6.40 26.23 10.36
N GLY A 1220 7.16 27.13 11.00
CA GLY A 1220 7.32 27.16 12.46
C GLY A 1220 8.49 26.36 13.06
N VAL A 1221 9.54 26.06 12.30
CA VAL A 1221 10.76 25.43 12.84
C VAL A 1221 12.03 26.09 12.29
N ASP A 1222 13.00 26.40 13.15
CA ASP A 1222 14.34 26.85 12.76
C ASP A 1222 15.09 25.75 12.00
N CYS A 1223 14.92 25.73 10.69
CA CYS A 1223 15.63 24.84 9.81
C CYS A 1223 16.78 25.57 9.11
N ILE A 1224 18.00 25.31 9.59
CA ILE A 1224 19.23 25.85 9.01
C ILE A 1224 19.79 24.83 8.01
N GLU A 1225 19.70 25.11 6.71
CA GLU A 1225 20.43 24.33 5.71
C GLU A 1225 21.94 24.47 5.90
N ARG A 1226 22.66 23.36 5.78
CA ARG A 1226 24.13 23.31 5.94
C ARG A 1226 24.71 22.29 4.96
N ASN A 1227 25.80 22.64 4.29
CA ASN A 1227 26.56 21.75 3.42
C ASN A 1227 27.85 21.25 4.11
#